data_AF-A0A2V9G6J3-F1
#
_entry.id   AF-A0A2V9G6J3-F1
#
_cell.length_a   1.000
_cell.length_b   1.000
_cell.length_c   1.000
_cell.angle_alpha   90.00
_cell.angle_beta   90.00
_cell.angle_gamma   90.00
#
_symmetry.space_group_name_H-M   'P 1'
#
loop_
_entity.id
_entity.type
_entity.pdbx_description
1 polymer ?
#
loop_
_entity_poly.entity_id
_entity_poly.type
_entity_poly.pdbx_seq_one_letter_code
_entity_poly.pdbx_strand_id
1 'polypeptide(L)'
;PESATGRHPGSVEITTGGSLRALGFGQGSLNSCLGSGSNGSWSSISAAYNGNLRSGVKPLNLTIVLLGNGSSKPIDMLRRPLGGERAANPGVLGERYFSQASLRILLSDNAADITGLDCVSGTAPFNLADLALPVGNWSTANATALKAAMTAAGTTLLPLAASGAAGQTVAAGYNSADGYWQVGPTGTATPPTYGTPIITGFIKIDAQTSYGSPCGTYIDVTKEILSLGYAGRNLFPVSLAPPTLPGLPGAQVGPSVCLDPHPNAVIRLERVRDNPSNYASATGPCGVTATLAPPNPSDYWPNALYDTREGYNRQPTPALNSQVTLGGIMNYIELDVKNVAKWFSGTIGASGPSTQDPSVAPNNFVVYISDRRGNYLPTGTAVGTWPPLSPSTHETGEYGYFDLVNSADIKGCPDNKIEPIPATGGPSAEDPAGAGVLARYGENTFPNTLVDSTGVTTASTLFSNLPNAAVQADPLCATGSGGISPWPRSFLKQANDGRENPNALFRRAVKVVNGSLISLPVCPGGIPCGLSITTENPIYIQGDFNANSAGGGFANASVATSVGADAITILSVNWNDVNSFAAPFNNAFPRTGATTYIRTAVIAGKQVSFQIPGWDTTAIDGSQDFGTDGGVHNFLRFLERWNGTLFYEGSIVSLFYARQATGLFNSGGNNYSPPTRGYQFDVNFLNPTLLPPRTPMFRDINTTGFTQLLLPTQ
;
A
#
# COMPACT_ATOMS: atom_id res chain seq x y z
N PRO A 1 2.01 -49.54 9.06
CA PRO A 1 2.86 -50.14 10.13
C PRO A 1 4.20 -50.59 9.55
N GLU A 2 5.27 -50.19 10.23
CA GLU A 2 6.67 -50.29 9.84
C GLU A 2 7.14 -51.72 9.51
N SER A 3 8.26 -51.81 8.78
CA SER A 3 9.25 -52.85 9.06
C SER A 3 10.57 -52.17 9.39
N ALA A 4 11.14 -52.52 10.54
CA ALA A 4 12.50 -52.18 10.96
C ALA A 4 13.60 -52.81 10.07
N THR A 5 13.22 -53.53 9.01
CA THR A 5 14.12 -54.13 8.01
C THR A 5 13.68 -53.86 6.56
N GLY A 6 12.72 -52.95 6.33
CA GLY A 6 12.15 -52.68 5.01
C GLY A 6 13.13 -51.97 4.07
N ARG A 7 13.62 -52.69 3.05
CA ARG A 7 14.34 -52.15 1.89
C ARG A 7 13.40 -51.38 0.95
N HIS A 8 12.86 -50.26 1.40
CA HIS A 8 12.22 -49.28 0.52
C HIS A 8 13.08 -48.01 0.49
N PRO A 9 13.77 -47.71 -0.63
CA PRO A 9 14.40 -46.40 -0.79
C PRO A 9 13.31 -45.31 -0.67
N GLY A 10 13.67 -44.17 -0.06
CA GLY A 10 12.72 -43.08 0.20
C GLY A 10 11.92 -42.70 -1.06
N SER A 11 10.63 -42.42 -0.90
CA SER A 11 9.68 -42.12 -1.98
C SER A 11 9.92 -40.78 -2.71
N VAL A 12 11.01 -40.09 -2.39
CA VAL A 12 11.41 -38.81 -2.96
C VAL A 12 12.75 -39.01 -3.65
N GLU A 13 12.81 -38.77 -4.96
CA GLU A 13 14.07 -38.73 -5.69
C GLU A 13 14.67 -37.32 -5.66
N ILE A 14 15.95 -37.22 -5.35
CA ILE A 14 16.74 -35.99 -5.38
C ILE A 14 17.72 -36.02 -6.55
N THR A 15 17.92 -34.86 -7.18
CA THR A 15 18.91 -34.69 -8.24
C THR A 15 20.32 -34.62 -7.66
N THR A 16 21.26 -35.35 -8.26
CA THR A 16 22.70 -35.26 -7.94
C THR A 16 23.48 -34.51 -9.02
N GLY A 17 22.83 -33.64 -9.79
CA GLY A 17 23.48 -32.88 -10.85
C GLY A 17 23.73 -33.69 -12.13
N GLY A 18 22.80 -34.59 -12.47
CA GLY A 18 22.84 -35.38 -13.71
C GLY A 18 22.04 -36.68 -13.68
N SER A 19 21.66 -37.15 -12.49
CA SER A 19 20.79 -38.30 -12.28
C SER A 19 19.87 -38.07 -11.08
N LEU A 20 18.80 -38.86 -11.02
CA LEU A 20 17.92 -38.94 -9.85
C LEU A 20 18.37 -40.12 -8.97
N ARG A 21 18.33 -39.92 -7.65
CA ARG A 21 18.46 -41.01 -6.68
C ARG A 21 17.48 -40.80 -5.54
N ALA A 22 17.03 -41.88 -4.92
CA ALA A 22 16.19 -41.78 -3.72
C ALA A 22 16.90 -41.00 -2.58
N LEU A 23 16.12 -40.16 -1.90
CA LEU A 23 16.49 -39.45 -0.69
C LEU A 23 16.77 -40.47 0.41
N GLY A 24 17.95 -40.39 1.02
CA GLY A 24 18.32 -41.28 2.14
C GLY A 24 17.53 -40.94 3.41
N PHE A 25 17.25 -41.93 4.25
CA PHE A 25 16.49 -41.76 5.51
C PHE A 25 17.06 -40.69 6.45
N GLY A 26 18.39 -40.54 6.52
CA GLY A 26 19.08 -39.50 7.30
C GLY A 26 19.42 -38.23 6.51
N GLN A 27 18.79 -38.03 5.35
CA GLN A 27 18.99 -36.86 4.50
C GLN A 27 17.76 -35.97 4.44
N GLY A 28 16.74 -36.17 5.28
CA GLY A 28 15.58 -35.28 5.42
C GLY A 28 15.60 -34.53 6.77
N SER A 29 14.58 -33.70 7.05
CA SER A 29 14.48 -32.95 8.31
C SER A 29 14.25 -33.82 9.56
N LEU A 30 13.90 -35.09 9.38
CA LEU A 30 13.72 -36.10 10.43
C LEU A 30 14.64 -37.31 10.18
N ASN A 31 14.97 -38.07 11.23
CA ASN A 31 15.97 -39.15 11.17
C ASN A 31 15.55 -40.36 10.31
N SER A 32 14.25 -40.55 10.06
CA SER A 32 13.78 -41.62 9.18
C SER A 32 12.41 -41.34 8.56
N CYS A 33 11.38 -41.17 9.38
CA CYS A 33 9.99 -41.09 8.94
C CYS A 33 9.20 -40.04 9.74
N LEU A 34 7.98 -39.77 9.31
CA LEU A 34 7.06 -38.88 10.00
C LEU A 34 6.82 -39.38 11.43
N GLY A 35 7.13 -38.55 12.43
CA GLY A 35 7.08 -38.93 13.86
C GLY A 35 8.43 -39.32 14.48
N SER A 36 9.49 -39.50 13.67
CA SER A 36 10.86 -39.67 14.18
C SER A 36 11.45 -38.33 14.67
N GLY A 37 12.48 -38.39 15.51
CA GLY A 37 13.15 -37.19 16.02
C GLY A 37 13.84 -36.37 14.92
N SER A 38 14.11 -35.09 15.21
CA SER A 38 14.81 -34.17 14.30
C SER A 38 16.17 -34.72 13.86
N ASN A 39 16.48 -34.57 12.58
CA ASN A 39 17.79 -34.95 12.04
C ASN A 39 18.81 -33.86 12.31
N GLY A 40 19.74 -34.10 13.23
CA GLY A 40 20.82 -33.16 13.55
C GLY A 40 21.80 -32.89 12.40
N SER A 41 21.78 -33.71 11.33
CA SER A 41 22.58 -33.52 10.12
C SER A 41 21.84 -32.74 9.02
N TRP A 42 20.55 -32.45 9.21
CA TRP A 42 19.78 -31.64 8.28
C TRP A 42 20.06 -30.16 8.55
N SER A 43 20.85 -29.55 7.69
CA SER A 43 21.04 -28.10 7.74
C SER A 43 19.76 -27.41 7.30
N SER A 44 19.13 -26.65 8.22
CA SER A 44 18.00 -25.75 7.92
C SER A 44 18.36 -24.58 7.00
N ILE A 45 19.61 -24.56 6.52
CA ILE A 45 20.21 -23.52 5.69
C ILE A 45 20.64 -24.22 4.40
N SER A 46 20.14 -23.76 3.26
CA SER A 46 20.67 -24.18 1.95
C SER A 46 22.17 -23.84 1.94
N ALA A 47 23.02 -24.80 1.58
CA ALA A 47 24.48 -24.71 1.73
C ALA A 47 25.07 -23.33 1.41
N ALA A 48 25.73 -22.73 2.41
CA ALA A 48 26.40 -21.44 2.26
C ALA A 48 27.75 -21.58 1.55
N TYR A 49 28.08 -20.62 0.69
CA TYR A 49 29.46 -20.29 0.32
C TYR A 49 29.73 -18.85 0.77
N ASN A 50 30.68 -18.65 1.70
CA ASN A 50 30.97 -17.33 2.29
C ASN A 50 29.73 -16.58 2.81
N GLY A 51 28.76 -17.28 3.39
CA GLY A 51 27.53 -16.66 3.92
C GLY A 51 26.45 -16.34 2.88
N ASN A 52 26.64 -16.69 1.60
CA ASN A 52 25.62 -16.57 0.55
C ASN A 52 25.11 -17.95 0.08
N LEU A 53 23.85 -18.02 -0.34
CA LEU A 53 23.27 -19.21 -0.97
C LEU A 53 24.02 -19.53 -2.27
N ARG A 54 24.38 -20.81 -2.51
CA ARG A 54 25.01 -21.24 -3.77
C ARG A 54 24.15 -20.89 -4.99
N SER A 55 24.80 -20.43 -6.05
CA SER A 55 24.26 -20.42 -7.42
C SER A 55 23.86 -21.84 -7.85
N GLY A 56 22.76 -21.96 -8.61
CA GLY A 56 22.23 -23.23 -9.12
C GLY A 56 20.93 -23.73 -8.48
N VAL A 57 20.36 -23.00 -7.52
CA VAL A 57 18.99 -23.28 -7.04
C VAL A 57 18.01 -22.85 -8.13
N LYS A 58 17.14 -23.77 -8.55
CA LYS A 58 16.08 -23.43 -9.52
C LYS A 58 15.17 -22.34 -8.92
N PRO A 59 14.84 -21.28 -9.67
CA PRO A 59 13.87 -20.29 -9.23
C PRO A 59 12.58 -20.95 -8.76
N LEU A 60 12.06 -20.52 -7.60
CA LEU A 60 10.72 -20.91 -7.16
C LEU A 60 9.70 -20.27 -8.11
N ASN A 61 9.09 -21.08 -8.97
CA ASN A 61 7.99 -20.64 -9.82
C ASN A 61 6.68 -20.80 -9.07
N LEU A 62 6.02 -19.69 -8.77
CA LEU A 62 4.71 -19.70 -8.13
C LEU A 62 3.64 -20.23 -9.10
N THR A 63 2.60 -20.85 -8.55
CA THR A 63 1.46 -21.38 -9.31
C THR A 63 0.85 -20.31 -10.22
N ILE A 64 0.68 -19.08 -9.75
CA ILE A 64 0.13 -17.99 -10.56
C ILE A 64 0.98 -17.72 -11.83
N VAL A 65 2.30 -17.87 -11.77
CA VAL A 65 3.22 -17.72 -12.91
C VAL A 65 3.10 -18.90 -13.86
N LEU A 66 3.04 -20.12 -13.32
CA LEU A 66 2.89 -21.35 -14.09
C LEU A 66 1.56 -21.37 -14.86
N LEU A 67 0.46 -21.00 -14.19
CA LEU A 67 -0.88 -20.91 -14.79
C LEU A 67 -0.99 -19.78 -15.80
N GLY A 68 -0.26 -18.68 -15.60
CA GLY A 68 -0.23 -17.57 -16.55
C GLY A 68 0.61 -17.83 -17.80
N ASN A 69 1.36 -18.93 -17.85
CA ASN A 69 2.15 -19.36 -19.02
C ASN A 69 2.99 -18.23 -19.65
N GLY A 70 3.66 -17.44 -18.81
CA GLY A 70 4.50 -16.30 -19.21
C GLY A 70 3.81 -14.94 -19.24
N SER A 71 2.47 -14.89 -19.16
CA SER A 71 1.69 -13.64 -19.14
C SER A 71 1.48 -13.04 -17.74
N SER A 72 1.76 -13.80 -16.68
CA SER A 72 1.69 -13.33 -15.29
C SER A 72 3.06 -13.33 -14.61
N LYS A 73 3.18 -12.56 -13.53
CA LYS A 73 4.32 -12.43 -12.64
C LYS A 73 3.89 -12.75 -11.21
N PRO A 74 4.82 -13.05 -10.29
CA PRO A 74 4.48 -13.34 -8.90
C PRO A 74 3.64 -12.24 -8.21
N ILE A 75 3.90 -10.96 -8.50
CA ILE A 75 3.14 -9.82 -7.94
C ILE A 75 1.67 -9.80 -8.36
N ASP A 76 1.30 -10.51 -9.44
CA ASP A 76 -0.09 -10.57 -9.88
C ASP A 76 -1.02 -11.17 -8.82
N MET A 77 -0.50 -11.89 -7.81
CA MET A 77 -1.30 -12.34 -6.67
C MET A 77 -1.95 -11.16 -5.91
N LEU A 78 -1.30 -9.99 -5.92
CA LEU A 78 -1.77 -8.76 -5.26
C LEU A 78 -2.43 -7.78 -6.23
N ARG A 79 -2.25 -7.92 -7.54
CA ARG A 79 -2.80 -6.98 -8.54
C ARG A 79 -4.25 -7.30 -8.90
N ARG A 80 -4.98 -6.27 -9.35
CA ARG A 80 -6.30 -6.44 -9.97
C ARG A 80 -6.23 -7.42 -11.15
N PRO A 81 -7.31 -8.18 -11.42
CA PRO A 81 -7.39 -8.99 -12.62
C PRO A 81 -7.52 -8.13 -13.88
N LEU A 82 -7.42 -8.79 -15.03
CA LEU A 82 -7.67 -8.18 -16.33
C LEU A 82 -9.16 -8.25 -16.67
N GLY A 83 -9.61 -7.35 -17.54
CA GLY A 83 -10.95 -7.48 -18.12
C GLY A 83 -11.09 -8.81 -18.87
N GLY A 84 -12.05 -9.64 -18.45
CA GLY A 84 -12.29 -10.97 -19.04
C GLY A 84 -11.28 -12.06 -18.63
N GLU A 85 -10.45 -11.84 -17.60
CA GLU A 85 -9.52 -12.86 -17.09
C GLU A 85 -10.23 -14.15 -16.67
N ARG A 86 -11.49 -14.08 -16.22
CA ARG A 86 -12.29 -15.27 -15.87
C ARG A 86 -12.48 -16.21 -17.06
N ALA A 87 -12.66 -15.65 -18.25
CA ALA A 87 -12.80 -16.44 -19.47
C ALA A 87 -11.43 -16.86 -20.03
N ALA A 88 -10.45 -15.96 -20.00
CA ALA A 88 -9.15 -16.19 -20.62
C ALA A 88 -8.22 -17.08 -19.77
N ASN A 89 -8.19 -16.87 -18.46
CA ASN A 89 -7.34 -17.61 -17.52
C ASN A 89 -7.97 -17.68 -16.11
N PRO A 90 -9.02 -18.50 -15.90
CA PRO A 90 -9.68 -18.63 -14.61
C PRO A 90 -8.73 -19.14 -13.51
N GLY A 91 -7.67 -19.86 -13.87
CA GLY A 91 -6.64 -20.32 -12.93
C GLY A 91 -5.86 -19.16 -12.31
N VAL A 92 -5.36 -18.24 -13.13
CA VAL A 92 -4.67 -17.02 -12.64
C VAL A 92 -5.61 -16.18 -11.80
N LEU A 93 -6.85 -15.96 -12.25
CA LEU A 93 -7.85 -15.20 -11.50
C LEU A 93 -8.08 -15.78 -10.10
N GLY A 94 -8.13 -17.12 -9.98
CA GLY A 94 -8.34 -17.81 -8.70
C GLY A 94 -7.17 -17.70 -7.72
N GLU A 95 -5.96 -17.43 -8.19
CA GLU A 95 -4.76 -17.25 -7.36
C GLU A 95 -4.59 -15.82 -6.83
N ARG A 96 -5.41 -14.85 -7.29
CA ARG A 96 -5.35 -13.46 -6.83
C ARG A 96 -6.08 -13.30 -5.50
N TYR A 97 -5.48 -12.59 -4.54
CA TYR A 97 -6.15 -12.20 -3.30
C TYR A 97 -7.43 -11.38 -3.57
N PHE A 98 -7.47 -10.64 -4.68
CA PHE A 98 -8.66 -9.97 -5.18
C PHE A 98 -9.88 -10.89 -5.20
N SER A 99 -9.76 -12.08 -5.80
CA SER A 99 -10.86 -13.03 -5.99
C SER A 99 -11.21 -13.82 -4.72
N GLN A 100 -10.28 -13.82 -3.76
CA GLN A 100 -10.37 -14.54 -2.48
C GLN A 100 -10.81 -13.63 -1.32
N ALA A 101 -11.06 -12.34 -1.60
CA ALA A 101 -11.34 -11.31 -0.61
C ALA A 101 -12.74 -11.48 0.01
N SER A 102 -12.82 -11.42 1.35
CA SER A 102 -14.08 -11.24 2.10
C SER A 102 -14.62 -9.81 1.93
N LEU A 103 -13.72 -8.83 1.95
CA LEU A 103 -14.01 -7.40 1.73
C LEU A 103 -13.02 -6.86 0.70
N ARG A 104 -13.53 -6.21 -0.34
CA ARG A 104 -12.72 -5.65 -1.42
C ARG A 104 -12.99 -4.15 -1.56
N ILE A 105 -11.95 -3.33 -1.53
CA ILE A 105 -12.04 -1.87 -1.67
C ILE A 105 -11.26 -1.46 -2.91
N LEU A 106 -11.95 -0.91 -3.91
CA LEU A 106 -11.39 -0.53 -5.21
C LEU A 106 -11.60 0.96 -5.45
N LEU A 107 -10.53 1.66 -5.84
CA LEU A 107 -10.58 3.06 -6.24
C LEU A 107 -9.89 3.29 -7.58
N SER A 108 -10.54 3.99 -8.50
CA SER A 108 -10.00 4.34 -9.81
C SER A 108 -10.57 5.68 -10.25
N ASP A 109 -9.88 6.39 -11.13
CA ASP A 109 -10.41 7.62 -11.70
C ASP A 109 -11.52 7.37 -12.74
N ASN A 110 -11.59 6.16 -13.30
CA ASN A 110 -12.58 5.78 -14.29
C ASN A 110 -13.44 4.61 -13.79
N ALA A 111 -14.75 4.81 -13.73
CA ALA A 111 -15.68 3.77 -13.29
C ALA A 111 -15.57 2.48 -14.11
N ALA A 112 -15.23 2.57 -15.41
CA ALA A 112 -15.06 1.42 -16.30
C ALA A 112 -13.90 0.50 -15.90
N ASP A 113 -12.87 1.04 -15.23
CA ASP A 113 -11.73 0.25 -14.74
C ASP A 113 -12.06 -0.55 -13.48
N ILE A 114 -13.23 -0.30 -12.88
CA ILE A 114 -13.80 -1.12 -11.81
C ILE A 114 -14.87 -2.05 -12.37
N THR A 115 -15.84 -1.53 -13.15
CA THR A 115 -16.97 -2.33 -13.65
C THR A 115 -16.58 -3.32 -14.75
N GLY A 116 -15.46 -3.09 -15.43
CA GLY A 116 -14.90 -4.01 -16.42
C GLY A 116 -14.10 -5.17 -15.82
N LEU A 117 -13.89 -5.19 -14.49
CA LEU A 117 -13.21 -6.29 -13.82
C LEU A 117 -14.16 -7.46 -13.58
N ASP A 118 -13.64 -8.69 -13.70
CA ASP A 118 -14.36 -9.86 -13.22
C ASP A 118 -14.58 -9.79 -11.70
N CYS A 119 -15.62 -10.49 -11.23
CA CYS A 119 -15.87 -10.74 -9.81
C CYS A 119 -16.19 -9.50 -8.96
N VAL A 120 -16.63 -8.41 -9.59
CA VAL A 120 -17.19 -7.21 -8.94
C VAL A 120 -18.73 -7.27 -9.01
N SER A 121 -19.41 -6.72 -8.01
CA SER A 121 -20.87 -6.66 -8.01
C SER A 121 -21.41 -5.69 -9.08
N GLY A 122 -22.62 -5.95 -9.58
CA GLY A 122 -23.16 -5.25 -10.76
C GLY A 122 -23.61 -3.79 -10.57
N THR A 123 -23.63 -3.26 -9.34
CA THR A 123 -24.01 -1.85 -9.10
C THR A 123 -22.86 -0.90 -9.42
N ALA A 124 -23.19 0.31 -9.87
CA ALA A 124 -22.19 1.30 -10.26
C ALA A 124 -21.31 1.75 -9.08
N PRO A 125 -20.01 2.02 -9.30
CA PRO A 125 -19.13 2.65 -8.30
C PRO A 125 -19.65 4.03 -7.84
N PHE A 126 -19.36 4.38 -6.59
CA PHE A 126 -19.72 5.66 -6.00
C PHE A 126 -18.72 6.74 -6.41
N ASN A 127 -19.21 7.88 -6.92
CA ASN A 127 -18.36 9.01 -7.30
C ASN A 127 -18.03 9.88 -6.06
N LEU A 128 -16.76 9.98 -5.69
CA LEU A 128 -16.34 10.70 -4.48
C LEU A 128 -16.58 12.21 -4.58
N ALA A 129 -16.49 12.79 -5.78
CA ALA A 129 -16.69 14.22 -5.97
C ALA A 129 -18.14 14.68 -5.65
N ASP A 130 -19.12 13.76 -5.66
CA ASP A 130 -20.49 14.05 -5.23
C ASP A 130 -20.58 14.49 -3.76
N LEU A 131 -19.56 14.17 -2.94
CA LEU A 131 -19.47 14.53 -1.52
C LEU A 131 -18.66 15.80 -1.27
N ALA A 132 -17.96 16.34 -2.28
CA ALA A 132 -17.05 17.49 -2.16
C ALA A 132 -17.78 18.84 -2.15
N LEU A 133 -18.96 18.88 -1.52
CA LEU A 133 -19.85 20.02 -1.36
C LEU A 133 -20.43 19.94 0.07
N PRO A 134 -20.89 21.04 0.69
CA PRO A 134 -21.57 20.95 1.97
C PRO A 134 -22.73 19.97 1.90
N VAL A 135 -22.91 19.21 2.98
CA VAL A 135 -23.90 18.13 3.11
C VAL A 135 -25.33 18.54 2.76
N GLY A 136 -25.67 19.82 2.94
CA GLY A 136 -26.97 20.40 2.54
C GLY A 136 -27.24 20.29 1.03
N ASN A 137 -26.19 20.25 0.21
CA ASN A 137 -26.26 20.34 -1.24
C ASN A 137 -26.00 18.99 -1.95
N TRP A 138 -25.87 17.91 -1.19
CA TRP A 138 -25.78 16.55 -1.74
C TRP A 138 -27.09 16.17 -2.44
N SER A 139 -27.08 16.28 -3.76
CA SER A 139 -28.29 16.18 -4.61
C SER A 139 -28.30 14.96 -5.53
N THR A 140 -27.16 14.29 -5.73
CA THR A 140 -27.13 13.05 -6.52
C THR A 140 -27.82 11.92 -5.76
N ALA A 141 -28.47 11.00 -6.48
CA ALA A 141 -29.20 9.89 -5.85
C ALA A 141 -28.32 9.08 -4.89
N ASN A 142 -27.04 8.87 -5.25
CA ASN A 142 -26.07 8.18 -4.42
C ASN A 142 -25.71 8.98 -3.16
N ALA A 143 -25.42 10.28 -3.27
CA ALA A 143 -25.09 11.13 -2.13
C ALA A 143 -26.28 11.30 -1.18
N THR A 144 -27.50 11.49 -1.70
CA THR A 144 -28.72 11.55 -0.87
C THR A 144 -28.98 10.22 -0.15
N ALA A 145 -28.78 9.08 -0.82
CA ALA A 145 -28.92 7.77 -0.20
C ALA A 145 -27.86 7.54 0.90
N LEU A 146 -26.61 7.97 0.68
CA LEU A 146 -25.55 7.91 1.69
C LEU A 146 -25.88 8.79 2.90
N LYS A 147 -26.38 10.01 2.69
CA LYS A 147 -26.84 10.90 3.77
C LYS A 147 -27.90 10.23 4.66
N ALA A 148 -28.87 9.58 4.04
CA ALA A 148 -29.89 8.82 4.77
C ALA A 148 -29.28 7.65 5.56
N ALA A 149 -28.36 6.90 4.96
CA ALA A 149 -27.67 5.79 5.61
C ALA A 149 -26.79 6.25 6.79
N MET A 150 -26.03 7.34 6.63
CA MET A 150 -25.23 7.94 7.71
C MET A 150 -26.11 8.41 8.87
N THR A 151 -27.24 9.05 8.56
CA THR A 151 -28.21 9.47 9.58
C THR A 151 -28.77 8.26 10.35
N ALA A 152 -29.11 7.18 9.64
CA ALA A 152 -29.58 5.94 10.25
C ALA A 152 -28.50 5.26 11.11
N ALA A 153 -27.22 5.38 10.74
CA ALA A 153 -26.08 4.88 11.49
C ALA A 153 -25.69 5.77 12.69
N GLY A 154 -26.32 6.94 12.85
CA GLY A 154 -25.94 7.93 13.87
C GLY A 154 -24.59 8.59 13.61
N THR A 155 -24.12 8.56 12.36
CA THR A 155 -22.85 9.15 11.94
C THR A 155 -23.03 10.63 11.65
N THR A 156 -22.11 11.45 12.19
CA THR A 156 -22.03 12.88 11.87
C THR A 156 -21.89 13.06 10.36
N LEU A 157 -22.68 13.95 9.75
CA LEU A 157 -22.60 14.17 8.31
C LEU A 157 -21.51 15.20 8.00
N LEU A 158 -20.49 14.82 7.23
CA LEU A 158 -19.36 15.68 6.84
C LEU A 158 -19.18 15.69 5.32
N PRO A 159 -18.79 16.79 4.68
CA PRO A 159 -18.38 16.79 3.28
C PRO A 159 -17.04 16.08 3.06
N LEU A 160 -16.68 15.76 1.82
CA LEU A 160 -15.28 15.49 1.44
C LEU A 160 -14.52 16.78 1.10
N ALA A 161 -13.19 16.71 1.17
CA ALA A 161 -12.27 17.81 0.94
C ALA A 161 -12.42 18.47 -0.43
N ALA A 162 -12.49 19.80 -0.43
CA ALA A 162 -12.46 20.64 -1.63
C ALA A 162 -11.58 21.88 -1.40
N SER A 163 -11.04 22.45 -2.48
CA SER A 163 -10.14 23.61 -2.42
C SER A 163 -10.77 24.80 -1.70
N GLY A 164 -10.01 25.38 -0.76
CA GLY A 164 -10.38 26.58 -0.02
C GLY A 164 -9.79 27.87 -0.60
N ALA A 165 -9.17 27.83 -1.79
CA ALA A 165 -8.46 28.98 -2.36
C ALA A 165 -9.34 30.23 -2.50
N ALA A 166 -8.78 31.41 -2.21
CA ALA A 166 -9.52 32.67 -2.22
C ALA A 166 -9.79 33.27 -3.63
N GLY A 167 -9.40 32.58 -4.71
CA GLY A 167 -9.43 33.07 -6.09
C GLY A 167 -10.44 32.36 -7.03
N GLN A 168 -11.14 33.15 -7.85
CA GLN A 168 -12.26 32.71 -8.71
C GLN A 168 -11.87 32.17 -10.10
N THR A 169 -10.58 32.16 -10.47
CA THR A 169 -10.13 31.64 -11.78
C THR A 169 -8.80 30.90 -11.65
N VAL A 170 -8.55 29.96 -12.55
CA VAL A 170 -7.26 29.25 -12.72
C VAL A 170 -6.11 30.24 -12.91
N ALA A 171 -6.43 31.39 -13.50
CA ALA A 171 -5.51 32.50 -13.73
C ALA A 171 -5.10 33.27 -12.47
N ALA A 172 -5.73 33.04 -11.30
CA ALA A 172 -5.31 33.68 -10.06
C ALA A 172 -4.00 33.10 -9.49
N GLY A 173 -3.54 31.94 -9.98
CA GLY A 173 -2.28 31.33 -9.58
C GLY A 173 -2.28 30.81 -8.13
N TYR A 174 -1.36 29.88 -7.84
CA TYR A 174 -1.07 29.44 -6.48
C TYR A 174 -0.77 30.64 -5.56
N ASN A 175 -1.30 30.60 -4.34
CA ASN A 175 -1.03 31.59 -3.31
C ASN A 175 -0.36 30.91 -2.11
N SER A 176 0.89 31.27 -1.81
CA SER A 176 1.65 30.70 -0.70
C SER A 176 1.07 31.03 0.69
N ALA A 177 0.05 31.89 0.79
CA ALA A 177 -0.66 32.15 2.03
C ALA A 177 -1.75 31.12 2.31
N ASP A 178 -2.35 30.48 1.30
CA ASP A 178 -3.39 29.46 1.44
C ASP A 178 -2.99 28.07 0.92
N GLY A 179 -1.92 27.97 0.12
CA GLY A 179 -1.23 26.74 -0.31
C GLY A 179 -1.96 25.89 -1.35
N TYR A 180 -3.21 26.22 -1.69
CA TYR A 180 -3.97 25.51 -2.71
C TYR A 180 -3.48 25.84 -4.13
N TRP A 181 -3.23 24.81 -4.94
CA TRP A 181 -2.95 24.97 -6.37
C TRP A 181 -4.14 24.66 -7.28
N GLN A 182 -5.26 24.20 -6.71
CA GLN A 182 -6.53 24.05 -7.42
C GLN A 182 -7.45 25.23 -7.16
N VAL A 183 -8.23 25.63 -8.17
CA VAL A 183 -9.14 26.76 -8.02
C VAL A 183 -10.16 26.53 -6.93
N GLY A 184 -10.43 27.59 -6.18
CA GLY A 184 -11.49 27.63 -5.19
C GLY A 184 -12.87 27.77 -5.86
N PRO A 185 -13.90 27.98 -5.05
CA PRO A 185 -15.26 28.31 -5.50
C PRO A 185 -15.31 29.28 -6.69
N THR A 186 -16.02 28.94 -7.79
CA THR A 186 -16.22 29.87 -8.92
C THR A 186 -17.67 30.35 -9.03
N GLY A 187 -17.90 31.67 -8.96
CA GLY A 187 -19.15 32.30 -9.39
C GLY A 187 -20.16 32.73 -8.30
N THR A 188 -21.10 33.58 -8.72
CA THR A 188 -22.26 34.11 -7.97
C THR A 188 -23.46 33.16 -7.93
N ALA A 189 -23.26 31.88 -8.28
CA ALA A 189 -24.34 30.90 -8.39
C ALA A 189 -25.02 30.66 -7.03
N THR A 190 -26.33 30.45 -7.06
CA THR A 190 -27.11 30.04 -5.89
C THR A 190 -27.61 28.61 -6.15
N PRO A 191 -27.13 27.59 -5.41
CA PRO A 191 -26.13 27.65 -4.35
C PRO A 191 -24.69 27.86 -4.89
N PRO A 192 -23.76 28.39 -4.07
CA PRO A 192 -22.39 28.68 -4.51
C PRO A 192 -21.69 27.42 -5.02
N THR A 193 -20.90 27.56 -6.08
CA THR A 193 -19.98 26.52 -6.53
C THR A 193 -18.90 26.40 -5.47
N TYR A 194 -18.85 25.30 -4.70
CA TYR A 194 -17.76 25.08 -3.75
C TYR A 194 -16.48 24.72 -4.53
N GLY A 195 -15.30 24.82 -3.90
CA GLY A 195 -14.03 24.70 -4.62
C GLY A 195 -13.83 23.36 -5.31
N THR A 196 -12.76 23.27 -6.10
CA THR A 196 -12.47 22.03 -6.84
C THR A 196 -12.32 20.85 -5.86
N PRO A 197 -12.96 19.69 -6.11
CA PRO A 197 -12.77 18.50 -5.30
C PRO A 197 -11.29 18.09 -5.22
N ILE A 198 -10.78 17.91 -4.01
CA ILE A 198 -9.39 17.45 -3.77
C ILE A 198 -9.33 15.93 -3.84
N ILE A 199 -10.37 15.27 -3.34
CA ILE A 199 -10.50 13.81 -3.38
C ILE A 199 -11.48 13.45 -4.49
N THR A 200 -10.96 12.92 -5.59
CA THR A 200 -11.71 12.56 -6.79
C THR A 200 -11.70 11.05 -7.04
N GLY A 201 -12.33 10.65 -8.15
CA GLY A 201 -12.43 9.28 -8.61
C GLY A 201 -13.64 8.53 -8.04
N PHE A 202 -13.71 7.26 -8.39
CA PHE A 202 -14.77 6.34 -7.99
C PHE A 202 -14.27 5.38 -6.93
N ILE A 203 -15.13 5.04 -5.98
CA ILE A 203 -14.91 4.00 -4.99
C ILE A 203 -15.97 2.90 -5.14
N LYS A 204 -15.54 1.66 -4.98
CA LYS A 204 -16.41 0.48 -4.90
C LYS A 204 -15.94 -0.41 -3.77
N ILE A 205 -16.85 -0.79 -2.88
CA ILE A 205 -16.58 -1.71 -1.79
C ILE A 205 -17.54 -2.89 -1.89
N ASP A 206 -16.98 -4.06 -2.13
CA ASP A 206 -17.74 -5.30 -2.29
C ASP A 206 -17.44 -6.27 -1.15
N ALA A 207 -18.48 -6.96 -0.69
CA ALA A 207 -18.41 -8.01 0.31
C ALA A 207 -18.78 -9.36 -0.30
N GLN A 208 -17.97 -10.39 -0.06
CA GLN A 208 -18.27 -11.74 -0.54
C GLN A 208 -19.35 -12.37 0.35
N THR A 209 -20.48 -12.81 -0.21
CA THR A 209 -21.57 -13.45 0.54
C THR A 209 -21.68 -14.95 0.29
N SER A 210 -21.02 -15.44 -0.75
CA SER A 210 -20.93 -16.86 -1.04
C SER A 210 -19.60 -17.13 -1.73
N TYR A 211 -18.93 -18.20 -1.34
CA TYR A 211 -17.62 -18.57 -1.86
C TYR A 211 -17.74 -19.33 -3.17
N GLY A 212 -16.76 -19.15 -4.04
CA GLY A 212 -16.71 -19.80 -5.34
C GLY A 212 -15.31 -19.74 -5.95
N SER A 213 -15.05 -20.61 -6.90
CA SER A 213 -13.80 -20.66 -7.67
C SER A 213 -14.12 -20.41 -9.15
N PRO A 214 -13.42 -19.49 -9.83
CA PRO A 214 -12.36 -18.63 -9.31
C PRO A 214 -12.87 -17.51 -8.40
N CYS A 215 -14.19 -17.23 -8.41
CA CYS A 215 -14.81 -16.17 -7.62
C CYS A 215 -16.15 -16.60 -7.03
N GLY A 216 -16.46 -16.03 -5.88
CA GLY A 216 -17.77 -16.14 -5.24
C GLY A 216 -18.78 -15.09 -5.72
N THR A 217 -19.90 -15.01 -4.99
CA THR A 217 -20.91 -13.95 -5.15
C THR A 217 -20.54 -12.77 -4.27
N TYR A 218 -20.56 -11.57 -4.84
CA TYR A 218 -20.26 -10.32 -4.16
C TYR A 218 -21.48 -9.40 -4.15
N ILE A 219 -21.67 -8.69 -3.05
CA ILE A 219 -22.66 -7.61 -2.91
C ILE A 219 -21.95 -6.28 -2.67
N ASP A 220 -22.57 -5.20 -3.12
CA ASP A 220 -22.07 -3.85 -2.89
C ASP A 220 -22.39 -3.37 -1.46
N VAL A 221 -21.34 -3.13 -0.69
CA VAL A 221 -21.42 -2.57 0.67
C VAL A 221 -20.80 -1.17 0.75
N THR A 222 -20.57 -0.50 -0.39
CA THR A 222 -19.95 0.83 -0.46
C THR A 222 -20.67 1.82 0.44
N LYS A 223 -22.00 1.91 0.31
CA LYS A 223 -22.80 2.83 1.13
C LYS A 223 -22.85 2.42 2.60
N GLU A 224 -22.86 1.13 2.91
CA GLU A 224 -22.82 0.65 4.29
C GLU A 224 -21.52 1.08 4.97
N ILE A 225 -20.37 0.80 4.35
CA ILE A 225 -19.06 1.15 4.89
C ILE A 225 -18.89 2.67 5.00
N LEU A 226 -19.22 3.43 3.95
CA LEU A 226 -19.15 4.89 4.00
C LEU A 226 -20.14 5.49 5.00
N SER A 227 -21.25 4.81 5.30
CA SER A 227 -22.21 5.28 6.30
C SER A 227 -21.68 5.22 7.74
N LEU A 228 -20.64 4.42 7.99
CA LEU A 228 -19.91 4.38 9.27
C LEU A 228 -18.92 5.54 9.41
N GLY A 229 -18.73 6.31 8.32
CA GLY A 229 -17.86 7.47 8.20
C GLY A 229 -16.55 7.19 7.46
N TYR A 230 -15.84 8.28 7.10
CA TYR A 230 -14.67 8.26 6.21
C TYR A 230 -13.62 9.35 6.49
N ALA A 231 -13.70 10.04 7.63
CA ALA A 231 -12.85 11.19 7.96
C ALA A 231 -12.12 10.98 9.28
N GLY A 232 -10.84 11.31 9.31
CA GLY A 232 -9.95 11.22 10.47
C GLY A 232 -9.85 12.50 11.27
N ARG A 233 -9.29 12.39 12.48
CA ARG A 233 -8.99 13.51 13.37
C ARG A 233 -8.00 14.52 12.78
N ASN A 234 -8.02 15.72 13.33
CA ASN A 234 -6.96 16.71 13.14
C ASN A 234 -5.64 16.19 13.74
N LEU A 235 -4.56 16.17 12.95
CA LEU A 235 -3.26 15.61 13.36
C LEU A 235 -2.35 16.61 14.08
N PHE A 236 -2.52 17.91 13.82
CA PHE A 236 -1.70 18.98 14.37
C PHE A 236 -2.57 20.23 14.57
N PRO A 237 -3.39 20.25 15.63
CA PRO A 237 -4.37 21.31 15.82
C PRO A 237 -3.70 22.65 16.16
N VAL A 238 -3.97 23.68 15.37
CA VAL A 238 -3.41 25.03 15.57
C VAL A 238 -4.50 26.10 15.62
N SER A 239 -4.27 27.15 16.41
CA SER A 239 -5.20 28.29 16.54
C SER A 239 -4.97 29.33 15.45
N LEU A 240 -5.30 29.00 14.20
CA LEU A 240 -5.13 29.86 13.03
C LEU A 240 -6.41 29.88 12.18
N ALA A 241 -6.84 31.04 11.69
CA ALA A 241 -8.01 31.10 10.83
C ALA A 241 -7.71 30.58 9.40
N PRO A 242 -8.55 29.68 8.84
CA PRO A 242 -8.46 29.32 7.43
C PRO A 242 -8.91 30.50 6.54
N PRO A 243 -8.49 30.57 5.26
CA PRO A 243 -7.74 29.54 4.53
C PRO A 243 -6.22 29.57 4.76
N THR A 244 -5.70 30.41 5.66
CA THR A 244 -4.26 30.53 5.93
C THR A 244 -3.58 29.16 6.10
N LEU A 245 -2.47 28.94 5.40
CA LEU A 245 -1.66 27.74 5.50
C LEU A 245 -0.94 27.71 6.86
N PRO A 246 -1.20 26.69 7.71
CA PRO A 246 -0.46 26.49 8.95
C PRO A 246 1.04 26.38 8.71
N GLY A 247 1.85 26.74 9.71
CA GLY A 247 3.27 26.39 9.71
C GLY A 247 3.46 24.90 10.02
N LEU A 248 4.54 24.30 9.50
CA LEU A 248 4.99 22.99 9.98
C LEU A 248 5.51 23.10 11.42
N PRO A 249 5.46 22.01 12.20
CA PRO A 249 5.94 22.05 13.58
C PRO A 249 7.46 22.26 13.61
N GLY A 250 7.92 23.11 14.54
CA GLY A 250 9.36 23.35 14.79
C GLY A 250 10.02 22.29 15.68
N ALA A 251 9.23 21.39 16.28
CA ALA A 251 9.68 20.28 17.10
C ALA A 251 8.77 19.06 16.87
N GLN A 252 9.21 17.87 17.30
CA GLN A 252 8.42 16.64 17.15
C GLN A 252 7.05 16.76 17.80
N VAL A 253 6.01 16.40 17.05
CA VAL A 253 4.63 16.31 17.54
C VAL A 253 4.30 14.84 17.79
N GLY A 254 3.78 14.50 18.97
CA GLY A 254 3.31 13.14 19.27
C GLY A 254 2.02 12.79 18.51
N PRO A 255 1.49 11.57 18.71
CA PRO A 255 0.18 11.18 18.18
C PRO A 255 -0.92 12.16 18.61
N SER A 256 -1.85 12.48 17.71
CA SER A 256 -2.90 13.45 17.99
C SER A 256 -3.91 12.95 19.03
N VAL A 257 -4.19 13.82 19.99
CA VAL A 257 -5.21 13.63 21.03
C VAL A 257 -6.60 14.09 20.63
N CYS A 258 -6.76 14.69 19.43
CA CYS A 258 -8.07 15.10 18.94
C CYS A 258 -8.98 13.88 18.72
N LEU A 259 -10.28 14.07 18.91
CA LEU A 259 -11.28 13.04 18.63
C LEU A 259 -11.38 12.79 17.12
N ASP A 260 -11.64 11.55 16.74
CA ASP A 260 -12.07 11.25 15.36
C ASP A 260 -13.50 11.76 15.16
N PRO A 261 -13.77 12.50 14.08
CA PRO A 261 -15.13 12.91 13.75
C PRO A 261 -15.98 11.71 13.29
N HIS A 262 -15.33 10.65 12.77
CA HIS A 262 -15.94 9.37 12.42
C HIS A 262 -15.25 8.21 13.15
N PRO A 263 -15.58 7.94 14.43
CA PRO A 263 -14.91 6.94 15.25
C PRO A 263 -15.14 5.49 14.79
N ASN A 264 -16.22 5.23 14.03
CA ASN A 264 -16.56 3.91 13.48
C ASN A 264 -16.11 3.72 12.03
N ALA A 265 -15.42 4.70 11.44
CA ALA A 265 -14.92 4.60 10.07
C ALA A 265 -14.04 3.35 9.91
N VAL A 266 -14.40 2.48 8.96
CA VAL A 266 -13.59 1.32 8.58
C VAL A 266 -12.43 1.76 7.69
N ILE A 267 -12.71 2.69 6.78
CA ILE A 267 -11.72 3.36 5.94
C ILE A 267 -11.78 4.87 6.17
N ARG A 268 -10.65 5.58 6.05
CA ARG A 268 -10.62 7.05 6.02
C ARG A 268 -9.91 7.53 4.76
N LEU A 269 -10.57 8.46 4.06
CA LEU A 269 -10.08 9.06 2.82
C LEU A 269 -9.41 10.42 3.06
N GLU A 270 -9.76 11.04 4.17
CA GLU A 270 -9.36 12.39 4.55
C GLU A 270 -9.24 12.52 6.06
N ARG A 271 -8.86 13.72 6.48
CA ARG A 271 -8.84 14.14 7.87
C ARG A 271 -9.26 15.60 8.00
N VAL A 272 -9.66 15.98 9.20
CA VAL A 272 -9.83 17.39 9.54
C VAL A 272 -8.49 18.11 9.37
N ARG A 273 -8.50 19.27 8.71
CA ARG A 273 -7.31 20.11 8.51
C ARG A 273 -6.76 20.59 9.84
N ASP A 274 -5.51 21.05 9.84
CA ASP A 274 -4.82 21.46 11.07
C ASP A 274 -5.46 22.71 11.73
N ASN A 275 -6.11 23.56 10.94
CA ASN A 275 -6.70 24.82 11.35
C ASN A 275 -8.16 24.99 10.84
N PRO A 276 -9.10 24.15 11.31
CA PRO A 276 -10.46 24.13 10.79
C PRO A 276 -11.20 25.43 11.10
N SER A 277 -12.21 25.79 10.30
CA SER A 277 -12.95 27.06 10.42
C SER A 277 -13.56 27.32 11.80
N ASN A 278 -13.84 26.27 12.57
CA ASN A 278 -14.39 26.34 13.92
C ASN A 278 -13.34 26.22 15.04
N TYR A 279 -12.04 26.41 14.75
CA TYR A 279 -10.94 26.31 15.74
C TYR A 279 -11.14 27.20 16.98
N ALA A 280 -11.82 28.35 16.82
CA ALA A 280 -12.06 29.32 17.89
C ALA A 280 -13.36 29.07 18.68
N SER A 281 -14.09 28.00 18.37
CA SER A 281 -15.32 27.63 19.07
C SER A 281 -15.03 26.83 20.35
N ALA A 282 -16.07 26.37 21.05
CA ALA A 282 -15.93 25.50 22.23
C ALA A 282 -15.20 24.18 21.95
N THR A 283 -14.99 23.81 20.67
CA THR A 283 -14.19 22.64 20.26
C THR A 283 -12.68 22.84 20.42
N GLY A 284 -12.23 24.10 20.57
CA GLY A 284 -10.82 24.46 20.48
C GLY A 284 -10.19 24.08 19.13
N PRO A 285 -8.85 24.06 19.06
CA PRO A 285 -8.09 23.89 17.83
C PRO A 285 -8.31 22.55 17.09
N CYS A 286 -8.85 21.53 17.77
CA CYS A 286 -9.20 20.26 17.12
C CYS A 286 -10.35 20.38 16.12
N GLY A 287 -11.26 21.35 16.30
CA GLY A 287 -12.46 21.52 15.48
C GLY A 287 -13.53 20.43 15.64
N VAL A 288 -13.29 19.42 16.48
CA VAL A 288 -14.19 18.27 16.67
C VAL A 288 -14.45 18.05 18.16
N THR A 289 -15.72 17.83 18.50
CA THR A 289 -16.17 17.28 19.80
C THR A 289 -17.08 16.08 19.54
N ALA A 290 -17.63 15.48 20.60
CA ALA A 290 -18.61 14.40 20.46
C ALA A 290 -19.89 14.79 19.70
N THR A 291 -20.18 16.10 19.55
CA THR A 291 -21.43 16.60 18.95
C THR A 291 -21.23 17.66 17.86
N LEU A 292 -20.00 18.14 17.63
CA LEU A 292 -19.69 19.16 16.64
C LEU A 292 -18.50 18.76 15.79
N ALA A 293 -18.58 19.03 14.48
CA ALA A 293 -17.49 18.88 13.53
C ALA A 293 -17.55 20.00 12.48
N PRO A 294 -16.44 20.30 11.76
CA PRO A 294 -16.40 21.37 10.78
C PRO A 294 -17.29 21.05 9.57
N PRO A 295 -18.22 21.92 9.16
CA PRO A 295 -19.21 21.59 8.14
C PRO A 295 -18.75 21.86 6.70
N ASN A 296 -17.63 22.55 6.49
CA ASN A 296 -17.23 23.01 5.15
C ASN A 296 -16.25 22.04 4.48
N PRO A 297 -16.36 21.80 3.16
CA PRO A 297 -15.40 20.99 2.42
C PRO A 297 -13.93 21.44 2.59
N SER A 298 -13.70 22.75 2.72
CA SER A 298 -12.36 23.33 2.90
C SER A 298 -11.77 23.16 4.30
N ASP A 299 -12.49 22.50 5.21
CA ASP A 299 -12.04 22.14 6.56
C ASP A 299 -11.37 20.75 6.62
N TYR A 300 -11.22 20.09 5.47
CA TYR A 300 -10.66 18.75 5.35
C TYR A 300 -9.49 18.73 4.38
N TRP A 301 -8.53 17.86 4.66
CA TRP A 301 -7.37 17.61 3.82
C TRP A 301 -7.25 16.12 3.53
N PRO A 302 -6.69 15.74 2.37
CA PRO A 302 -6.42 14.36 2.06
C PRO A 302 -5.43 13.76 3.06
N ASN A 303 -5.50 12.44 3.19
CA ASN A 303 -4.52 11.70 3.95
C ASN A 303 -3.21 11.63 3.15
N ALA A 304 -2.14 12.19 3.74
CA ALA A 304 -0.82 12.27 3.12
C ALA A 304 0.28 12.16 4.16
N LEU A 305 1.36 11.47 3.81
CA LEU A 305 2.63 11.46 4.53
C LEU A 305 3.77 11.68 3.54
N TYR A 306 4.94 12.09 4.03
CA TYR A 306 6.15 12.16 3.25
C TYR A 306 7.06 10.97 3.55
N ASP A 307 7.29 10.14 2.54
CA ASP A 307 8.22 9.03 2.60
C ASP A 307 9.57 9.48 2.02
N THR A 308 10.56 9.64 2.91
CA THR A 308 11.88 10.16 2.54
C THR A 308 12.63 9.25 1.57
N ARG A 309 12.40 7.94 1.66
CA ARG A 309 13.01 6.93 0.78
C ARG A 309 12.44 7.02 -0.63
N GLU A 310 11.15 7.31 -0.71
CA GLU A 310 10.40 7.48 -1.95
C GLU A 310 10.60 8.87 -2.60
N GLY A 311 11.05 9.86 -1.82
CA GLY A 311 11.18 11.25 -2.28
C GLY A 311 12.48 11.57 -3.01
N TYR A 312 13.63 11.22 -2.43
CA TYR A 312 14.90 11.63 -2.99
C TYR A 312 15.97 10.56 -2.83
N ASN A 313 16.52 10.14 -3.97
CA ASN A 313 17.44 9.00 -4.08
C ASN A 313 18.90 9.36 -3.69
N ARG A 314 19.18 10.61 -3.35
CA ARG A 314 20.50 11.14 -2.98
C ARG A 314 20.39 12.04 -1.75
N GLN A 315 21.47 12.68 -1.31
CA GLN A 315 21.35 13.79 -0.36
C GLN A 315 21.07 15.08 -1.13
N PRO A 316 20.01 15.84 -0.81
CA PRO A 316 19.79 17.14 -1.43
C PRO A 316 20.83 18.15 -0.94
N THR A 317 21.01 19.24 -1.68
CA THR A 317 21.85 20.35 -1.21
C THR A 317 21.33 20.90 0.13
N PRO A 318 22.18 21.37 1.05
CA PRO A 318 21.75 21.82 2.38
C PRO A 318 20.59 22.83 2.40
N ALA A 319 20.50 23.70 1.38
CA ALA A 319 19.42 24.68 1.23
C ALA A 319 18.03 24.05 1.05
N LEU A 320 17.95 22.79 0.62
CA LEU A 320 16.71 22.06 0.36
C LEU A 320 16.42 20.99 1.41
N ASN A 321 17.24 20.87 2.47
CA ASN A 321 17.04 19.86 3.51
C ASN A 321 15.68 19.98 4.22
N SER A 322 15.12 21.19 4.21
CA SER A 322 13.83 21.51 4.83
C SER A 322 12.64 21.31 3.90
N GLN A 323 12.86 20.93 2.64
CA GLN A 323 11.82 20.81 1.63
C GLN A 323 11.51 19.34 1.29
N VAL A 324 10.32 19.13 0.76
CA VAL A 324 9.82 17.84 0.29
C VAL A 324 9.78 17.83 -1.23
N THR A 325 9.85 16.64 -1.81
CA THR A 325 9.70 16.41 -3.25
C THR A 325 8.33 15.83 -3.58
N LEU A 326 7.85 16.00 -4.81
CA LEU A 326 6.57 15.40 -5.24
C LEU A 326 6.57 13.87 -5.14
N GLY A 327 7.71 13.24 -5.45
CA GLY A 327 7.88 11.79 -5.43
C GLY A 327 7.76 11.18 -4.04
N GLY A 328 8.02 11.94 -2.97
CA GLY A 328 7.94 11.40 -1.61
C GLY A 328 6.56 11.57 -0.97
N ILE A 329 5.65 12.32 -1.58
CA ILE A 329 4.32 12.56 -1.02
C ILE A 329 3.44 11.34 -1.32
N MET A 330 3.13 10.56 -0.31
CA MET A 330 2.32 9.36 -0.42
C MET A 330 0.91 9.69 0.06
N ASN A 331 -0.05 9.79 -0.87
CA ASN A 331 -1.45 9.86 -0.50
C ASN A 331 -1.93 8.45 -0.15
N TYR A 332 -2.69 8.30 0.93
CA TYR A 332 -3.09 6.97 1.38
C TYR A 332 -4.57 6.90 1.74
N ILE A 333 -5.13 5.70 1.64
CA ILE A 333 -6.35 5.37 2.37
C ILE A 333 -5.95 4.79 3.73
N GLU A 334 -6.59 5.23 4.79
CA GLU A 334 -6.39 4.66 6.11
C GLU A 334 -7.37 3.50 6.32
N LEU A 335 -6.89 2.36 6.81
CA LEU A 335 -7.70 1.22 7.22
C LEU A 335 -7.62 1.06 8.74
N ASP A 336 -8.75 1.19 9.42
CA ASP A 336 -8.83 1.02 10.87
C ASP A 336 -9.09 -0.45 11.20
N VAL A 337 -8.03 -1.18 11.59
CA VAL A 337 -8.06 -2.63 11.78
C VAL A 337 -9.06 -3.04 12.87
N LYS A 338 -9.20 -2.21 13.92
CA LYS A 338 -10.18 -2.45 14.98
C LYS A 338 -11.61 -2.33 14.45
N ASN A 339 -11.90 -1.34 13.61
CA ASN A 339 -13.23 -1.18 13.03
C ASN A 339 -13.52 -2.20 11.93
N VAL A 340 -12.52 -2.63 11.15
CA VAL A 340 -12.64 -3.80 10.24
C VAL A 340 -13.09 -5.03 11.04
N ALA A 341 -12.44 -5.31 12.17
CA ALA A 341 -12.79 -6.47 12.99
C ALA A 341 -14.20 -6.37 13.59
N LYS A 342 -14.61 -5.18 14.05
CA LYS A 342 -16.00 -4.91 14.50
C LYS A 342 -17.02 -5.08 13.37
N TRP A 343 -16.66 -4.73 12.15
CA TRP A 343 -17.56 -4.88 11.01
C TRP A 343 -17.77 -6.36 10.68
N PHE A 344 -16.69 -7.14 10.63
CA PHE A 344 -16.75 -8.59 10.46
C PHE A 344 -17.54 -9.31 11.58
N SER A 345 -17.53 -8.78 12.80
CA SER A 345 -18.33 -9.30 13.92
C SER A 345 -19.79 -8.80 13.94
N GLY A 346 -20.17 -7.87 13.06
CA GLY A 346 -21.51 -7.26 13.06
C GLY A 346 -21.75 -6.31 14.24
N THR A 347 -20.68 -5.87 14.92
CA THR A 347 -20.76 -4.84 15.96
C THR A 347 -21.00 -3.46 15.35
N ILE A 348 -20.49 -3.23 14.13
CA ILE A 348 -20.86 -2.09 13.28
C ILE A 348 -21.22 -2.62 11.89
N GLY A 349 -22.17 -1.99 11.20
CA GLY A 349 -22.70 -2.54 9.95
C GLY A 349 -23.47 -3.84 10.15
N ALA A 350 -23.93 -4.43 9.04
CA ALA A 350 -24.77 -5.63 9.03
C ALA A 350 -24.26 -6.71 8.09
N SER A 351 -23.51 -6.36 7.05
CA SER A 351 -23.09 -7.32 6.03
C SER A 351 -21.88 -8.15 6.45
N GLY A 352 -21.00 -7.64 7.31
CA GLY A 352 -19.74 -8.28 7.68
C GLY A 352 -19.85 -9.74 8.18
N PRO A 353 -20.81 -10.10 9.05
CA PRO A 353 -20.99 -11.49 9.49
C PRO A 353 -21.28 -12.48 8.36
N SER A 354 -21.89 -12.02 7.26
CA SER A 354 -22.19 -12.87 6.09
C SER A 354 -20.98 -13.15 5.20
N THR A 355 -19.83 -12.55 5.50
CA THR A 355 -18.60 -12.66 4.70
C THR A 355 -17.64 -13.76 5.16
N GLN A 356 -18.10 -14.66 6.02
CA GLN A 356 -17.34 -15.80 6.51
C GLN A 356 -17.48 -17.00 5.57
N ASP A 357 -16.38 -17.72 5.29
CA ASP A 357 -16.37 -18.94 4.48
C ASP A 357 -16.62 -20.19 5.32
N PRO A 358 -17.76 -20.88 5.17
CA PRO A 358 -17.94 -22.16 5.83
C PRO A 358 -17.24 -23.33 5.10
N SER A 359 -16.68 -23.12 3.90
CA SER A 359 -16.45 -24.20 2.92
C SER A 359 -15.05 -24.31 2.27
N VAL A 360 -14.40 -23.22 1.83
CA VAL A 360 -13.18 -23.28 0.97
C VAL A 360 -11.91 -22.78 1.67
N ALA A 361 -12.04 -22.11 2.80
CA ALA A 361 -11.05 -21.99 3.86
C ALA A 361 -11.86 -21.79 5.12
N PRO A 362 -12.12 -22.83 5.94
CA PRO A 362 -13.10 -22.74 6.99
C PRO A 362 -12.73 -21.58 7.90
N ASN A 363 -13.43 -20.47 7.67
CA ASN A 363 -13.62 -19.31 8.50
C ASN A 363 -12.35 -18.46 8.68
N ASN A 364 -12.17 -17.43 7.84
CA ASN A 364 -11.01 -16.54 7.88
C ASN A 364 -11.29 -15.31 7.00
N PHE A 365 -10.76 -14.14 7.34
CA PHE A 365 -11.08 -12.89 6.64
C PHE A 365 -9.93 -12.42 5.76
N VAL A 366 -10.26 -11.98 4.55
CA VAL A 366 -9.31 -11.33 3.64
C VAL A 366 -9.85 -9.95 3.27
N VAL A 367 -9.06 -8.91 3.55
CA VAL A 367 -9.31 -7.56 3.07
C VAL A 367 -8.37 -7.31 1.88
N TYR A 368 -8.94 -6.98 0.73
CA TYR A 368 -8.19 -6.57 -0.46
C TYR A 368 -8.44 -5.11 -0.76
N ILE A 369 -7.37 -4.34 -0.94
CA ILE A 369 -7.44 -2.91 -1.27
C ILE A 369 -6.64 -2.62 -2.54
N SER A 370 -7.19 -1.82 -3.43
CA SER A 370 -6.44 -1.26 -4.54
C SER A 370 -6.90 0.15 -4.86
N ASP A 371 -5.98 1.12 -4.74
CA ASP A 371 -6.17 2.51 -5.14
C ASP A 371 -5.28 2.82 -6.35
N ARG A 372 -5.90 2.98 -7.52
CA ARG A 372 -5.25 3.35 -8.78
C ARG A 372 -5.56 4.79 -9.20
N ARG A 373 -6.17 5.60 -8.33
CA ARG A 373 -6.43 7.01 -8.64
C ARG A 373 -5.12 7.76 -8.90
N GLY A 374 -5.05 8.51 -9.97
CA GLY A 374 -3.86 9.17 -10.50
C GLY A 374 -2.98 8.27 -11.38
N ASN A 375 -3.25 6.96 -11.50
CA ASN A 375 -2.46 6.07 -12.33
C ASN A 375 -2.88 6.12 -13.79
N TYR A 376 -2.41 7.14 -14.51
CA TYR A 376 -2.75 7.33 -15.91
C TYR A 376 -1.62 6.87 -16.86
N LEU A 377 -1.99 6.14 -17.90
CA LEU A 377 -1.14 5.76 -19.02
C LEU A 377 -1.69 6.39 -20.30
N PRO A 378 -0.96 7.30 -20.96
CA PRO A 378 -1.40 7.91 -22.21
C PRO A 378 -1.49 6.85 -23.31
N THR A 379 -2.49 7.00 -24.19
CA THR A 379 -2.69 6.07 -25.32
C THR A 379 -1.45 6.01 -26.21
N GLY A 380 -1.01 4.81 -26.56
CA GLY A 380 0.18 4.58 -27.40
C GLY A 380 1.51 4.55 -26.63
N THR A 381 1.50 4.74 -25.30
CA THR A 381 2.71 4.57 -24.48
C THR A 381 3.13 3.10 -24.43
N ALA A 382 4.37 2.81 -24.79
CA ALA A 382 4.91 1.46 -24.71
C ALA A 382 5.21 1.07 -23.26
N VAL A 383 4.66 -0.07 -22.81
CA VAL A 383 4.90 -0.66 -21.47
C VAL A 383 5.52 -2.06 -21.54
N GLY A 384 5.85 -2.54 -22.75
CA GLY A 384 6.32 -3.90 -23.00
C GLY A 384 5.20 -4.95 -22.91
N THR A 385 5.55 -6.22 -22.69
CA THR A 385 4.58 -7.34 -22.60
C THR A 385 3.87 -7.43 -21.25
N TRP A 386 4.40 -6.75 -20.25
CA TRP A 386 3.87 -6.68 -18.89
C TRP A 386 4.40 -5.37 -18.28
N PRO A 387 3.61 -4.60 -17.51
CA PRO A 387 2.33 -4.95 -16.89
C PRO A 387 1.14 -4.98 -17.87
N PRO A 388 0.16 -5.87 -17.64
CA PRO A 388 -1.11 -5.77 -18.33
C PRO A 388 -1.89 -4.53 -17.84
N LEU A 389 -2.73 -4.00 -18.74
CA LEU A 389 -3.46 -2.75 -18.55
C LEU A 389 -4.85 -3.00 -17.97
N SER A 390 -5.42 -1.96 -17.35
CA SER A 390 -6.81 -1.96 -16.89
C SER A 390 -7.82 -2.09 -18.05
N PRO A 391 -9.11 -2.37 -17.77
CA PRO A 391 -10.14 -2.48 -18.80
C PRO A 391 -10.23 -1.29 -19.77
N SER A 392 -10.01 -0.06 -19.32
CA SER A 392 -9.95 1.14 -20.17
C SER A 392 -8.67 1.26 -20.97
N THR A 393 -7.64 0.47 -20.62
CA THR A 393 -6.25 0.51 -21.12
C THR A 393 -5.45 1.73 -20.64
N HIS A 394 -5.97 2.50 -19.70
CA HIS A 394 -5.32 3.72 -19.20
C HIS A 394 -4.71 3.60 -17.80
N GLU A 395 -4.76 2.44 -17.13
CA GLU A 395 -4.02 2.23 -15.87
C GLU A 395 -3.09 1.01 -15.98
N THR A 396 -1.91 1.11 -15.36
CA THR A 396 -0.93 0.01 -15.28
C THR A 396 -0.88 -0.63 -13.89
N GLY A 397 -1.37 0.03 -12.85
CA GLY A 397 -1.14 -0.34 -11.45
C GLY A 397 0.32 -0.18 -10.98
N GLU A 398 1.19 0.44 -11.77
CA GLU A 398 2.60 0.67 -11.42
C GLU A 398 2.89 2.15 -11.28
N TYR A 399 3.93 2.51 -10.51
CA TYR A 399 4.37 3.91 -10.43
C TYR A 399 4.77 4.44 -11.81
N GLY A 400 5.42 3.60 -12.61
CA GLY A 400 5.78 3.95 -13.99
C GLY A 400 7.01 4.83 -14.12
N TYR A 401 7.80 4.98 -13.06
CA TYR A 401 9.08 5.68 -13.05
C TYR A 401 10.15 4.77 -12.44
N PHE A 402 11.05 4.29 -13.31
CA PHE A 402 12.14 3.38 -12.94
C PHE A 402 13.54 3.90 -13.29
N ASP A 403 13.66 5.08 -13.91
CA ASP A 403 14.93 5.74 -14.21
C ASP A 403 15.46 6.46 -12.95
N LEU A 404 16.05 5.67 -12.04
CA LEU A 404 16.28 6.02 -10.63
C LEU A 404 17.73 5.78 -10.18
N VAL A 405 18.36 4.73 -10.68
CA VAL A 405 19.69 4.26 -10.26
C VAL A 405 20.75 5.19 -10.82
N ASN A 406 20.76 5.34 -12.15
CA ASN A 406 21.65 6.24 -12.87
C ASN A 406 23.11 6.15 -12.39
N SER A 407 23.67 4.95 -12.44
CA SER A 407 24.94 4.54 -11.83
C SER A 407 26.14 5.31 -12.37
N ALA A 408 26.04 5.88 -13.58
CA ALA A 408 27.07 6.71 -14.19
C ALA A 408 27.12 8.15 -13.64
N ASP A 409 26.08 8.60 -12.93
CA ASP A 409 25.98 9.96 -12.37
C ASP A 409 25.88 9.94 -10.84
N ILE A 410 26.86 10.56 -10.18
CA ILE A 410 26.89 10.76 -8.73
C ILE A 410 25.62 11.45 -8.20
N LYS A 411 24.99 12.31 -9.01
CA LYS A 411 23.76 13.02 -8.64
C LYS A 411 22.50 12.18 -8.86
N GLY A 412 22.64 11.02 -9.52
CA GLY A 412 21.54 10.15 -9.91
C GLY A 412 20.51 10.84 -10.79
N CYS A 413 20.94 11.74 -11.67
CA CYS A 413 20.02 12.37 -12.60
C CYS A 413 19.60 11.37 -13.69
N PRO A 414 18.31 11.35 -14.10
CA PRO A 414 17.82 10.46 -15.14
C PRO A 414 18.64 10.56 -16.43
N ASP A 415 19.06 9.40 -16.95
CA ASP A 415 19.87 9.30 -18.17
C ASP A 415 19.13 8.64 -19.35
N ASN A 416 17.87 8.24 -19.11
CA ASN A 416 16.97 7.59 -20.05
C ASN A 416 17.49 6.24 -20.57
N LYS A 417 18.29 5.53 -19.78
CA LYS A 417 18.80 4.19 -20.11
C LYS A 417 18.40 3.20 -19.04
N ILE A 418 18.45 1.92 -19.41
CA ILE A 418 18.25 0.82 -18.48
C ILE A 418 19.61 0.45 -17.92
N GLU A 419 19.75 0.39 -16.60
CA GLU A 419 20.95 -0.16 -15.96
C GLU A 419 21.29 -1.58 -16.45
N PRO A 420 22.57 -1.98 -16.48
CA PRO A 420 22.96 -3.34 -16.80
C PRO A 420 22.29 -4.38 -15.88
N ILE A 421 21.97 -5.54 -16.46
CA ILE A 421 21.47 -6.70 -15.69
C ILE A 421 22.54 -7.11 -14.66
N PRO A 422 22.15 -7.41 -13.40
CA PRO A 422 23.09 -7.85 -12.38
C PRO A 422 23.88 -9.09 -12.81
N ALA A 423 25.15 -9.17 -12.40
CA ALA A 423 26.00 -10.34 -12.70
C ALA A 423 25.43 -11.67 -12.17
N THR A 424 24.53 -11.62 -11.18
CA THR A 424 23.80 -12.78 -10.64
C THR A 424 22.65 -13.26 -11.53
N GLY A 425 22.37 -12.57 -12.65
CA GLY A 425 21.19 -12.78 -13.49
C GLY A 425 19.93 -12.11 -12.93
N GLY A 426 18.83 -12.21 -13.68
CA GLY A 426 17.55 -11.57 -13.34
C GLY A 426 17.25 -10.34 -14.21
N PRO A 427 16.24 -9.54 -13.83
CA PRO A 427 15.93 -8.27 -14.49
C PRO A 427 16.94 -7.17 -14.14
N SER A 428 16.92 -6.07 -14.90
CA SER A 428 17.63 -4.83 -14.53
C SER A 428 16.91 -4.11 -13.39
N ALA A 429 17.65 -3.28 -12.63
CA ALA A 429 17.05 -2.47 -11.57
C ALA A 429 16.09 -1.39 -12.05
N GLU A 430 16.21 -0.98 -13.31
CA GLU A 430 15.33 0.02 -13.93
C GLU A 430 14.34 -0.61 -14.92
N ASP A 431 14.39 -1.94 -15.04
CA ASP A 431 13.37 -2.75 -15.69
C ASP A 431 13.07 -4.01 -14.85
N PRO A 432 12.45 -3.87 -13.66
CA PRO A 432 12.17 -5.03 -12.81
C PRO A 432 11.18 -6.03 -13.42
N ALA A 433 10.48 -5.64 -14.49
CA ALA A 433 9.58 -6.51 -15.24
C ALA A 433 10.32 -7.43 -16.22
N GLY A 434 11.55 -7.05 -16.61
CA GLY A 434 12.30 -7.69 -17.69
C GLY A 434 11.62 -7.52 -19.04
N ALA A 435 10.95 -6.37 -19.25
CA ALA A 435 10.18 -6.07 -20.45
C ALA A 435 11.04 -5.49 -21.59
N GLY A 436 12.30 -5.14 -21.32
CA GLY A 436 13.20 -4.47 -22.26
C GLY A 436 12.83 -3.01 -22.53
N VAL A 437 11.97 -2.42 -21.68
CA VAL A 437 11.47 -1.04 -21.82
C VAL A 437 11.67 -0.31 -20.50
N LEU A 438 12.32 0.85 -20.56
CA LEU A 438 12.44 1.76 -19.42
C LEU A 438 11.11 2.48 -19.23
N ALA A 439 10.37 2.11 -18.19
CA ALA A 439 9.11 2.75 -17.86
C ALA A 439 9.35 4.13 -17.22
N ARG A 440 8.87 5.18 -17.92
CA ARG A 440 9.01 6.60 -17.55
C ARG A 440 7.71 7.39 -17.58
N TYR A 441 6.59 6.72 -17.85
CA TYR A 441 5.29 7.40 -17.93
C TYR A 441 4.93 8.04 -16.58
N GLY A 442 5.30 7.42 -15.45
CA GLY A 442 5.13 7.98 -14.11
C GLY A 442 5.86 9.30 -13.82
N GLU A 443 6.75 9.76 -14.71
CA GLU A 443 7.48 11.03 -14.53
C GLU A 443 6.58 12.25 -14.68
N ASN A 444 5.56 12.18 -15.55
CA ASN A 444 4.72 13.32 -15.92
C ASN A 444 3.27 12.93 -16.28
N THR A 445 2.82 11.74 -15.89
CA THR A 445 1.45 11.28 -16.16
C THR A 445 0.44 11.92 -15.23
N PHE A 446 0.07 13.16 -15.54
CA PHE A 446 -1.25 13.64 -15.18
C PHE A 446 -2.20 13.45 -16.36
N PRO A 447 -3.39 12.90 -16.15
CA PRO A 447 -4.36 12.72 -17.22
C PRO A 447 -4.80 14.06 -17.80
N ASN A 448 -4.44 14.29 -19.06
CA ASN A 448 -4.89 15.41 -19.88
C ASN A 448 -6.34 15.21 -20.38
N THR A 449 -7.07 14.20 -19.89
CA THR A 449 -8.38 13.78 -20.44
C THR A 449 -9.36 13.23 -19.40
N LEU A 450 -9.01 13.17 -18.10
CA LEU A 450 -9.99 12.72 -17.13
C LEU A 450 -11.12 13.75 -17.05
N VAL A 451 -12.34 13.28 -17.03
CA VAL A 451 -13.51 14.15 -16.94
C VAL A 451 -13.90 14.17 -15.47
N ASP A 452 -14.02 15.35 -14.86
CA ASP A 452 -14.53 15.44 -13.50
C ASP A 452 -16.01 15.00 -13.44
N SER A 453 -16.56 14.94 -12.23
CA SER A 453 -17.95 14.54 -11.99
C SER A 453 -19.01 15.41 -12.69
N THR A 454 -18.62 16.53 -13.29
CA THR A 454 -19.51 17.46 -13.98
C THR A 454 -19.44 17.36 -15.50
N GLY A 455 -18.60 16.48 -16.05
CA GLY A 455 -18.43 16.37 -17.49
C GLY A 455 -17.32 17.28 -18.05
N VAL A 456 -16.52 17.93 -17.20
CA VAL A 456 -15.45 18.84 -17.64
C VAL A 456 -14.11 18.10 -17.73
N THR A 457 -13.44 18.21 -18.88
CA THR A 457 -12.09 17.67 -19.08
C THR A 457 -11.09 18.39 -18.16
N THR A 458 -10.45 17.66 -17.24
CA THR A 458 -9.40 18.09 -16.29
C THR A 458 -8.16 18.71 -16.96
N ALA A 459 -8.03 18.54 -18.27
CA ALA A 459 -6.94 18.99 -19.14
C ALA A 459 -6.60 20.48 -19.07
N SER A 460 -7.59 21.37 -19.11
CA SER A 460 -7.31 22.77 -19.46
C SER A 460 -7.03 23.68 -18.26
N THR A 461 -7.05 23.17 -17.02
CA THR A 461 -7.10 24.04 -15.84
C THR A 461 -6.31 23.62 -14.59
N LEU A 462 -5.97 22.34 -14.36
CA LEU A 462 -5.48 21.96 -13.01
C LEU A 462 -3.95 21.86 -12.86
N PHE A 463 -3.21 21.35 -13.85
CA PHE A 463 -1.79 21.01 -13.65
C PHE A 463 -0.85 21.27 -14.82
N SER A 464 -1.35 21.67 -15.99
CA SER A 464 -0.52 21.92 -17.17
C SER A 464 0.52 23.03 -16.94
N ASN A 465 0.34 23.84 -15.90
CA ASN A 465 1.37 24.66 -15.29
C ASN A 465 1.19 24.64 -13.76
N LEU A 466 1.43 23.51 -13.08
CA LEU A 466 1.59 23.56 -11.61
C LEU A 466 2.54 24.73 -11.34
N PRO A 467 2.09 25.82 -10.68
CA PRO A 467 2.74 27.10 -10.92
C PRO A 467 4.20 27.01 -10.52
N ASN A 468 5.12 27.60 -11.30
CA ASN A 468 6.50 27.82 -10.88
C ASN A 468 6.59 28.52 -9.51
N ALA A 469 5.47 29.05 -8.99
CA ALA A 469 5.31 29.56 -7.65
C ALA A 469 5.24 28.48 -6.55
N ALA A 470 4.68 27.29 -6.81
CA ALA A 470 4.51 26.20 -5.83
C ALA A 470 5.67 25.18 -5.84
N VAL A 471 6.22 24.88 -7.02
CA VAL A 471 7.36 23.96 -7.18
C VAL A 471 8.63 24.68 -7.62
N GLN A 472 9.76 24.05 -7.36
CA GLN A 472 11.05 24.38 -7.94
C GLN A 472 11.78 23.13 -8.42
N ALA A 473 12.59 23.31 -9.46
CA ALA A 473 13.43 22.26 -10.03
C ALA A 473 14.46 21.74 -9.01
N ASP A 474 14.90 20.51 -9.20
CA ASP A 474 16.08 19.99 -8.51
C ASP A 474 17.34 20.68 -9.04
N PRO A 475 18.05 21.50 -8.25
CA PRO A 475 19.26 22.19 -8.71
C PRO A 475 20.38 21.22 -9.10
N LEU A 476 20.38 19.96 -8.61
CA LEU A 476 21.36 18.96 -9.01
C LEU A 476 21.12 18.43 -10.43
N CYS A 477 19.86 18.41 -10.88
CA CYS A 477 19.43 17.81 -12.16
C CYS A 477 18.75 18.80 -13.11
N ALA A 478 19.00 20.10 -12.94
CA ALA A 478 18.31 21.18 -13.65
C ALA A 478 18.54 21.25 -15.18
N THR A 479 19.56 20.57 -15.72
CA THR A 479 19.90 20.58 -17.16
C THR A 479 19.36 19.37 -17.95
N GLY A 480 18.49 18.55 -17.35
CA GLY A 480 17.82 17.39 -17.97
C GLY A 480 16.29 17.44 -17.81
N SER A 481 15.61 16.29 -17.72
CA SER A 481 14.15 16.20 -17.47
C SER A 481 13.68 16.89 -16.16
N GLY A 482 14.61 17.34 -15.31
CA GLY A 482 14.35 18.00 -14.03
C GLY A 482 14.01 19.50 -14.10
N GLY A 483 13.26 19.93 -15.11
CA GLY A 483 12.73 21.31 -15.20
C GLY A 483 11.72 21.65 -14.09
N ILE A 484 11.06 22.82 -14.20
CA ILE A 484 10.03 23.27 -13.21
C ILE A 484 8.67 22.54 -13.39
N SER A 485 8.63 21.48 -14.20
CA SER A 485 7.44 20.63 -14.38
C SER A 485 7.27 19.68 -13.19
N PRO A 486 6.04 19.22 -12.88
CA PRO A 486 5.86 18.07 -12.01
C PRO A 486 6.74 16.90 -12.49
N TRP A 487 7.61 16.47 -11.60
CA TRP A 487 8.56 15.38 -11.75
C TRP A 487 8.86 14.84 -10.34
N PRO A 488 9.12 13.54 -10.15
CA PRO A 488 9.42 12.95 -8.84
C PRO A 488 10.37 13.73 -7.93
N ARG A 489 11.42 14.36 -8.47
CA ARG A 489 12.40 15.14 -7.67
C ARG A 489 12.14 16.65 -7.67
N SER A 490 11.01 17.13 -8.18
CA SER A 490 10.60 18.54 -8.05
C SER A 490 10.27 18.85 -6.59
N PHE A 491 10.90 19.90 -6.04
CA PHE A 491 10.71 20.31 -4.65
C PHE A 491 9.50 21.22 -4.50
N LEU A 492 8.71 21.03 -3.46
CA LEU A 492 7.72 22.01 -3.04
C LEU A 492 8.41 23.18 -2.34
N LYS A 493 8.06 24.40 -2.71
CA LYS A 493 8.56 25.60 -2.02
C LYS A 493 8.02 25.69 -0.61
N GLN A 494 6.77 25.27 -0.41
CA GLN A 494 6.17 25.08 0.90
C GLN A 494 5.80 23.61 1.08
N ALA A 495 6.39 22.96 2.07
CA ALA A 495 6.17 21.53 2.29
C ALA A 495 4.73 21.19 2.70
N ASN A 496 3.97 22.15 3.26
CA ASN A 496 2.56 21.94 3.59
C ASN A 496 1.64 21.80 2.36
N ASP A 497 2.02 22.32 1.19
CA ASP A 497 1.21 22.20 -0.02
C ASP A 497 0.93 20.72 -0.36
N GLY A 498 1.89 19.84 -0.08
CA GLY A 498 1.78 18.40 -0.29
C GLY A 498 0.83 17.67 0.66
N ARG A 499 0.37 18.33 1.73
CA ARG A 499 -0.56 17.76 2.73
C ARG A 499 -2.01 18.09 2.42
N GLU A 500 -2.28 19.22 1.77
CA GLU A 500 -3.64 19.68 1.50
C GLU A 500 -4.11 19.40 0.07
N ASN A 501 -3.18 19.27 -0.88
CA ASN A 501 -3.49 19.11 -2.28
C ASN A 501 -3.38 17.65 -2.74
N PRO A 502 -4.05 17.26 -3.85
CA PRO A 502 -3.83 15.96 -4.46
C PRO A 502 -2.46 15.90 -5.13
N ASN A 503 -1.69 14.81 -4.94
CA ASN A 503 -0.37 14.69 -5.56
C ASN A 503 -0.47 14.70 -7.11
N ALA A 504 0.44 15.43 -7.75
CA ALA A 504 0.61 15.48 -9.20
C ALA A 504 1.20 14.18 -9.79
N LEU A 505 1.62 13.23 -8.96
CA LEU A 505 2.16 11.93 -9.37
C LEU A 505 1.30 10.80 -8.81
N PHE A 506 1.31 9.65 -9.50
CA PHE A 506 0.69 8.45 -8.96
C PHE A 506 1.48 7.93 -7.75
N ARG A 507 1.07 8.37 -6.55
CA ARG A 507 1.63 7.95 -5.27
C ARG A 507 0.53 7.59 -4.29
N ARG A 508 0.04 6.36 -4.41
CA ARG A 508 -1.01 5.79 -3.55
C ARG A 508 -0.46 4.75 -2.61
N ALA A 509 -1.00 4.69 -1.41
CA ALA A 509 -0.65 3.70 -0.40
C ALA A 509 -1.86 3.33 0.47
N VAL A 510 -1.68 2.30 1.30
CA VAL A 510 -2.59 1.95 2.38
C VAL A 510 -1.89 2.20 3.70
N LYS A 511 -2.56 2.80 4.68
CA LYS A 511 -2.04 2.93 6.03
C LYS A 511 -2.94 2.18 6.99
N VAL A 512 -2.41 1.19 7.69
CA VAL A 512 -3.17 0.44 8.70
C VAL A 512 -2.91 1.03 10.08
N VAL A 513 -3.97 1.27 10.83
CA VAL A 513 -3.92 1.87 12.17
C VAL A 513 -4.78 1.06 13.14
N ASN A 514 -4.62 1.35 14.44
CA ASN A 514 -5.42 0.76 15.52
C ASN A 514 -5.41 -0.78 15.52
N GLY A 515 -4.27 -1.37 15.15
CA GLY A 515 -4.10 -2.82 15.01
C GLY A 515 -3.61 -3.54 16.27
N SER A 516 -3.38 -2.88 17.40
CA SER A 516 -2.65 -3.45 18.55
C SER A 516 -3.27 -4.75 19.08
N LEU A 517 -4.56 -4.77 19.39
CA LEU A 517 -5.27 -5.98 19.79
C LEU A 517 -6.43 -6.23 18.82
N ILE A 518 -6.30 -7.29 18.05
CA ILE A 518 -7.29 -7.69 17.04
C ILE A 518 -8.20 -8.74 17.66
N SER A 519 -9.51 -8.46 17.66
CA SER A 519 -10.54 -9.39 18.12
C SER A 519 -11.50 -9.67 16.99
N LEU A 520 -11.47 -10.89 16.48
CA LEU A 520 -12.33 -11.37 15.40
C LEU A 520 -13.33 -12.40 15.93
N PRO A 521 -14.40 -12.67 15.19
CA PRO A 521 -15.30 -13.79 15.48
C PRO A 521 -14.58 -15.12 15.69
N VAL A 522 -15.31 -16.09 16.25
CA VAL A 522 -14.82 -17.47 16.36
C VAL A 522 -15.20 -18.23 15.10
N CYS A 523 -14.22 -18.97 14.63
CA CYS A 523 -14.26 -19.78 13.44
C CYS A 523 -14.46 -21.26 13.82
N PRO A 524 -15.24 -22.09 13.10
CA PRO A 524 -15.36 -23.53 13.34
C PRO A 524 -14.05 -24.22 13.69
N GLY A 525 -14.10 -25.03 14.76
CA GLY A 525 -12.92 -25.48 15.51
C GLY A 525 -12.68 -24.69 16.80
N GLY A 526 -13.42 -23.61 17.04
CA GLY A 526 -13.35 -22.85 18.30
C GLY A 526 -12.14 -21.90 18.38
N ILE A 527 -11.50 -21.61 17.25
CA ILE A 527 -10.30 -20.78 17.15
C ILE A 527 -10.71 -19.38 16.67
N PRO A 528 -10.11 -18.28 17.16
CA PRO A 528 -10.31 -16.96 16.59
C PRO A 528 -10.01 -16.95 15.09
N CYS A 529 -10.88 -16.32 14.30
CA CYS A 529 -10.64 -16.13 12.89
C CYS A 529 -9.36 -15.33 12.65
N GLY A 530 -8.63 -15.65 11.60
CA GLY A 530 -7.48 -14.90 11.11
C GLY A 530 -7.86 -13.76 10.16
N LEU A 531 -6.90 -12.89 9.90
CA LEU A 531 -7.05 -11.72 9.01
C LEU A 531 -5.84 -11.54 8.10
N SER A 532 -6.08 -11.54 6.80
CA SER A 532 -5.08 -11.13 5.80
C SER A 532 -5.46 -9.80 5.19
N ILE A 533 -4.56 -8.82 5.22
CA ILE A 533 -4.72 -7.51 4.57
C ILE A 533 -3.80 -7.49 3.36
N THR A 534 -4.36 -7.32 2.17
CA THR A 534 -3.62 -7.40 0.91
C THR A 534 -3.89 -6.20 0.01
N THR A 535 -2.87 -5.73 -0.68
CA THR A 535 -2.97 -4.59 -1.59
C THR A 535 -1.89 -4.63 -2.66
N GLU A 536 -2.16 -4.11 -3.86
CA GLU A 536 -1.10 -3.84 -4.85
C GLU A 536 -0.36 -2.53 -4.59
N ASN A 537 -0.83 -1.71 -3.65
CA ASN A 537 -0.15 -0.50 -3.23
C ASN A 537 0.88 -0.81 -2.12
N PRO A 538 1.81 0.11 -1.84
CA PRO A 538 2.63 0.05 -0.64
C PRO A 538 1.77 0.20 0.62
N ILE A 539 2.19 -0.41 1.73
CA ILE A 539 1.48 -0.33 3.01
C ILE A 539 2.37 0.24 4.13
N TYR A 540 1.77 1.11 4.94
CA TYR A 540 2.34 1.62 6.17
C TYR A 540 1.62 1.00 7.36
N ILE A 541 2.33 0.32 8.24
CA ILE A 541 1.78 -0.23 9.50
C ILE A 541 2.15 0.73 10.62
N GLN A 542 1.17 1.42 11.21
CA GLN A 542 1.40 2.36 12.30
C GLN A 542 1.05 1.78 13.67
N GLY A 543 2.00 1.92 14.59
CA GLY A 543 1.86 1.51 15.99
C GLY A 543 1.95 0.01 16.16
N ASP A 544 1.56 -0.47 17.34
CA ASP A 544 1.53 -1.90 17.58
C ASP A 544 0.48 -2.60 16.70
N PHE A 545 0.78 -3.82 16.29
CA PHE A 545 -0.09 -4.63 15.42
C PHE A 545 -0.14 -6.07 15.91
N ASN A 546 -1.32 -6.54 16.30
CA ASN A 546 -1.59 -7.87 16.84
C ASN A 546 -0.69 -8.24 18.05
N ALA A 547 -0.25 -7.20 18.75
CA ALA A 547 0.62 -7.19 19.92
C ALA A 547 0.44 -5.83 20.65
N ASN A 548 1.01 -5.67 21.85
CA ASN A 548 0.79 -4.44 22.63
C ASN A 548 2.01 -4.04 23.47
N SER A 549 2.64 -2.93 23.11
CA SER A 549 3.78 -2.32 23.82
C SER A 549 3.46 -1.83 25.23
N ALA A 550 2.20 -1.52 25.54
CA ALA A 550 1.78 -0.90 26.80
C ALA A 550 1.68 -1.86 28.01
N GLY A 551 1.90 -3.18 27.83
CA GLY A 551 1.90 -4.09 28.98
C GLY A 551 1.99 -5.58 28.69
N GLY A 552 1.94 -6.03 27.44
CA GLY A 552 1.92 -7.46 27.11
C GLY A 552 2.93 -7.93 26.07
N GLY A 553 3.55 -7.03 25.29
CA GLY A 553 4.36 -7.44 24.14
C GLY A 553 3.60 -8.45 23.28
N PHE A 554 4.17 -9.66 23.14
CA PHE A 554 3.56 -10.81 22.45
C PHE A 554 2.73 -11.76 23.34
N ALA A 555 2.60 -11.48 24.64
CA ALA A 555 1.89 -12.34 25.60
C ALA A 555 0.36 -12.22 25.54
N ASN A 556 -0.18 -11.18 24.90
CA ASN A 556 -1.62 -11.04 24.72
C ASN A 556 -2.16 -12.02 23.68
N ALA A 557 -3.47 -12.30 23.74
CA ALA A 557 -4.14 -13.07 22.72
C ALA A 557 -3.94 -12.40 21.35
N SER A 558 -3.63 -13.23 20.35
CA SER A 558 -3.40 -12.83 18.97
C SER A 558 -4.23 -13.68 18.03
N VAL A 559 -4.43 -13.18 16.81
CA VAL A 559 -5.05 -13.93 15.72
C VAL A 559 -4.03 -14.18 14.61
N ALA A 560 -4.25 -15.20 13.78
CA ALA A 560 -3.38 -15.47 12.65
C ALA A 560 -3.50 -14.33 11.62
N THR A 561 -2.45 -13.53 11.46
CA THR A 561 -2.48 -12.37 10.57
C THR A 561 -1.40 -12.40 9.49
N SER A 562 -1.74 -11.89 8.32
CA SER A 562 -0.76 -11.57 7.28
C SER A 562 -1.02 -10.21 6.64
N VAL A 563 0.06 -9.58 6.18
CA VAL A 563 0.02 -8.38 5.36
C VAL A 563 0.79 -8.64 4.06
N GLY A 564 0.10 -8.50 2.93
CA GLY A 564 0.64 -8.64 1.58
C GLY A 564 0.59 -7.32 0.82
N ALA A 565 1.72 -6.73 0.45
CA ALA A 565 1.75 -5.42 -0.22
C ALA A 565 2.88 -5.30 -1.24
N ASP A 566 2.87 -4.24 -2.04
CA ASP A 566 3.99 -3.91 -2.94
C ASP A 566 5.30 -3.76 -2.15
N ALA A 567 5.25 -3.00 -1.06
CA ALA A 567 6.29 -2.88 -0.05
C ALA A 567 5.65 -2.58 1.32
N ILE A 568 6.36 -2.86 2.41
CA ILE A 568 5.88 -2.61 3.78
C ILE A 568 6.84 -1.69 4.53
N THR A 569 6.27 -0.61 5.07
CA THR A 569 6.97 0.34 5.95
C THR A 569 6.34 0.31 7.35
N ILE A 570 7.17 0.22 8.38
CA ILE A 570 6.73 0.25 9.78
C ILE A 570 6.91 1.66 10.35
N LEU A 571 5.85 2.16 10.98
CA LEU A 571 5.79 3.44 11.67
C LEU A 571 5.50 3.19 13.15
N SER A 572 6.30 3.77 14.05
CA SER A 572 6.21 3.49 15.47
C SER A 572 4.91 3.99 16.12
N VAL A 573 4.69 3.61 17.37
CA VAL A 573 3.60 4.15 18.22
C VAL A 573 3.66 5.67 18.40
N ASN A 574 4.80 6.30 18.13
CA ASN A 574 5.00 7.75 18.25
C ASN A 574 4.85 8.50 16.91
N TRP A 575 4.50 7.80 15.83
CA TRP A 575 4.37 8.39 14.51
C TRP A 575 3.23 9.42 14.45
N ASN A 576 3.51 10.55 13.81
CA ASN A 576 2.52 11.52 13.35
C ASN A 576 2.95 12.01 11.96
N ASP A 577 2.04 11.93 10.98
CA ASP A 577 2.36 12.24 9.57
C ASP A 577 2.92 13.65 9.39
N VAL A 578 2.50 14.63 10.21
CA VAL A 578 2.97 16.02 10.10
C VAL A 578 4.50 16.13 10.25
N ASN A 579 5.11 15.27 11.08
CA ASN A 579 6.55 15.27 11.31
C ASN A 579 7.34 14.85 10.08
N SER A 580 6.72 14.09 9.17
CA SER A 580 7.38 13.62 7.95
C SER A 580 7.66 14.75 6.95
N PHE A 581 6.85 15.82 6.98
CA PHE A 581 7.02 17.01 6.16
C PHE A 581 7.97 18.04 6.79
N ALA A 582 8.21 17.95 8.11
CA ALA A 582 9.07 18.86 8.84
C ALA A 582 10.55 18.50 8.67
N ALA A 583 11.19 19.17 7.71
CA ALA A 583 12.60 19.04 7.39
C ALA A 583 13.07 17.58 7.18
N PRO A 584 12.52 16.90 6.16
CA PRO A 584 12.68 15.45 5.98
C PRO A 584 14.15 15.01 5.88
N PHE A 585 15.00 15.84 5.27
CA PHE A 585 16.41 15.55 5.02
C PHE A 585 17.35 16.30 5.98
N ASN A 586 16.81 16.90 7.05
CA ASN A 586 17.61 17.58 8.07
C ASN A 586 17.74 16.70 9.33
N ASN A 587 18.97 16.45 9.78
CA ASN A 587 19.28 15.70 11.00
C ASN A 587 18.84 16.39 12.29
N ALA A 588 18.65 17.72 12.26
CA ALA A 588 18.27 18.50 13.43
C ALA A 588 16.80 18.34 13.84
N PHE A 589 15.89 17.95 12.93
CA PHE A 589 14.49 17.73 13.27
C PHE A 589 14.23 16.27 13.68
N PRO A 590 13.96 15.97 14.96
CA PRO A 590 13.80 14.58 15.39
C PRO A 590 12.46 13.99 14.92
N ARG A 591 12.50 12.98 14.05
CA ARG A 591 11.37 12.06 13.80
C ARG A 591 11.51 10.84 14.70
N THR A 592 11.53 11.02 16.02
CA THR A 592 11.97 9.96 16.95
C THR A 592 10.98 8.82 17.03
N GLY A 593 11.42 7.62 16.62
CA GLY A 593 10.66 6.39 16.75
C GLY A 593 10.70 5.82 18.17
N ALA A 594 9.62 5.17 18.59
CA ALA A 594 9.47 4.55 19.90
C ALA A 594 9.31 3.02 19.82
N THR A 595 9.58 2.31 20.92
CA THR A 595 9.42 0.85 20.98
C THR A 595 8.03 0.41 20.50
N THR A 596 8.00 -0.54 19.56
CA THR A 596 6.79 -0.99 18.87
C THR A 596 6.83 -2.51 18.70
N TYR A 597 5.68 -3.16 18.84
CA TYR A 597 5.52 -4.61 18.69
C TYR A 597 4.60 -4.94 17.51
N ILE A 598 5.09 -5.76 16.59
CA ILE A 598 4.36 -6.20 15.40
C ILE A 598 4.35 -7.72 15.34
N ARG A 599 3.16 -8.32 15.25
CA ARG A 599 2.99 -9.77 15.06
C ARG A 599 2.14 -10.09 13.83
N THR A 600 2.79 -10.37 12.70
CA THR A 600 2.09 -10.69 11.43
C THR A 600 3.03 -11.40 10.46
N ALA A 601 2.50 -12.22 9.56
CA ALA A 601 3.26 -12.69 8.39
C ALA A 601 3.32 -11.60 7.31
N VAL A 602 4.40 -11.54 6.56
CA VAL A 602 4.67 -10.51 5.56
C VAL A 602 4.96 -11.13 4.20
N ILE A 603 4.21 -10.69 3.19
CA ILE A 603 4.53 -10.87 1.77
C ILE A 603 4.79 -9.48 1.19
N ALA A 604 6.01 -9.21 0.75
CA ALA A 604 6.33 -7.89 0.18
C ALA A 604 7.33 -7.96 -0.98
N GLY A 605 7.34 -6.91 -1.78
CA GLY A 605 8.33 -6.70 -2.82
C GLY A 605 9.62 -6.12 -2.26
N LYS A 606 10.72 -6.40 -2.94
CA LYS A 606 12.00 -5.70 -2.77
C LYS A 606 12.38 -4.95 -4.04
N GLN A 607 13.36 -4.07 -3.98
CA GLN A 607 14.02 -3.57 -5.19
C GLN A 607 14.98 -4.62 -5.78
N VAL A 608 15.20 -4.52 -7.09
CA VAL A 608 16.24 -5.28 -7.78
C VAL A 608 17.58 -4.69 -7.35
N SER A 609 18.50 -5.57 -6.94
CA SER A 609 19.84 -5.14 -6.54
C SER A 609 20.66 -4.75 -7.76
N PHE A 610 21.51 -3.74 -7.62
CA PHE A 610 22.43 -3.27 -8.65
C PHE A 610 23.84 -3.15 -8.07
N GLN A 611 24.84 -3.08 -8.94
CA GLN A 611 26.21 -2.90 -8.50
C GLN A 611 26.38 -1.51 -7.89
N ILE A 612 26.91 -1.45 -6.66
CA ILE A 612 27.24 -0.18 -6.01
C ILE A 612 28.18 0.61 -6.93
N PRO A 613 27.82 1.85 -7.32
CA PRO A 613 28.67 2.66 -8.19
C PRO A 613 30.03 2.93 -7.56
N GLY A 614 31.10 2.93 -8.36
CA GLY A 614 32.47 3.11 -7.85
C GLY A 614 32.76 4.49 -7.26
N TRP A 615 31.90 5.47 -7.49
CA TRP A 615 31.97 6.80 -6.88
C TRP A 615 31.30 6.86 -5.51
N ASP A 616 30.53 5.85 -5.10
CA ASP A 616 29.90 5.85 -3.78
C ASP A 616 30.96 5.62 -2.70
N THR A 617 30.97 6.51 -1.70
CA THR A 617 31.93 6.51 -0.58
C THR A 617 31.18 6.87 0.69
N THR A 618 31.75 6.57 1.87
CA THR A 618 31.17 6.93 3.18
C THR A 618 30.87 8.42 3.37
N ALA A 619 31.42 9.28 2.50
CA ALA A 619 31.16 10.73 2.49
C ALA A 619 29.96 11.17 1.62
N ILE A 620 29.38 10.28 0.81
CA ILE A 620 28.28 10.58 -0.13
C ILE A 620 26.99 9.88 0.32
N ASP A 621 27.02 8.54 0.32
CA ASP A 621 26.07 7.70 1.03
C ASP A 621 26.90 6.65 1.79
N GLY A 622 27.72 5.91 1.03
CA GLY A 622 28.67 4.91 1.49
C GLY A 622 28.07 3.91 2.45
N SER A 623 26.78 3.67 2.27
CA SER A 623 26.13 2.49 2.78
C SER A 623 26.73 1.28 2.10
N GLN A 624 27.10 0.28 2.89
CA GLN A 624 27.38 -1.05 2.35
C GLN A 624 26.13 -1.63 1.64
N ASP A 625 24.96 -1.04 1.87
CA ASP A 625 23.68 -1.53 1.41
C ASP A 625 23.03 -0.70 0.28
N PHE A 626 23.62 0.38 -0.25
CA PHE A 626 23.00 1.27 -1.27
C PHE A 626 22.55 0.53 -2.54
N GLY A 627 23.38 -0.41 -3.03
CA GLY A 627 23.06 -1.27 -4.18
C GLY A 627 22.15 -2.46 -3.83
N THR A 628 21.77 -2.58 -2.56
CA THR A 628 20.86 -3.60 -2.06
C THR A 628 19.59 -2.90 -1.59
N ASP A 629 18.48 -3.60 -1.45
CA ASP A 629 17.23 -3.00 -0.95
C ASP A 629 17.29 -2.67 0.56
N GLY A 630 18.48 -2.36 1.10
CA GLY A 630 18.82 -2.32 2.53
C GLY A 630 19.20 -3.68 3.12
N GLY A 631 19.15 -4.76 2.33
CA GLY A 631 19.33 -6.14 2.82
C GLY A 631 18.15 -6.68 3.64
N VAL A 632 18.23 -7.96 4.07
CA VAL A 632 17.12 -8.64 4.78
C VAL A 632 16.72 -7.92 6.07
N HIS A 633 17.69 -7.31 6.75
CA HIS A 633 17.48 -6.60 8.01
C HIS A 633 16.73 -5.26 7.85
N ASN A 634 16.55 -4.78 6.61
CA ASN A 634 15.81 -3.57 6.25
C ASN A 634 14.73 -3.84 5.20
N PHE A 635 14.37 -5.11 5.00
CA PHE A 635 13.28 -5.50 4.11
C PHE A 635 11.95 -4.88 4.56
N LEU A 636 11.70 -4.85 5.87
CA LEU A 636 10.74 -3.93 6.46
C LEU A 636 11.37 -2.55 6.48
N ARG A 637 10.72 -1.57 5.85
CA ARG A 637 11.24 -0.21 5.68
C ARG A 637 10.88 0.66 6.88
N PHE A 638 11.61 1.76 7.10
CA PHE A 638 11.39 2.73 8.19
C PHE A 638 11.58 4.17 7.72
N LEU A 639 10.85 5.12 8.34
CA LEU A 639 10.94 6.56 8.05
C LEU A 639 11.36 7.43 9.25
N GLU A 640 11.44 6.81 10.41
CA GLU A 640 11.76 7.46 11.69
C GLU A 640 13.24 7.34 12.02
N ARG A 641 13.67 8.19 12.95
CA ARG A 641 14.95 8.08 13.65
C ARG A 641 14.73 7.30 14.93
N TRP A 642 14.99 6.00 14.89
CA TRP A 642 14.71 5.14 16.03
C TRP A 642 15.78 5.28 17.11
N ASN A 643 15.31 5.53 18.33
CA ASN A 643 16.07 5.37 19.58
C ASN A 643 15.51 4.20 20.42
N GLY A 644 14.66 3.36 19.81
CA GLY A 644 13.93 2.27 20.44
C GLY A 644 14.09 0.94 19.69
N THR A 645 13.35 -0.06 20.15
CA THR A 645 13.39 -1.41 19.57
C THR A 645 12.10 -1.71 18.81
N LEU A 646 12.22 -2.26 17.60
CA LEU A 646 11.12 -2.90 16.91
C LEU A 646 11.16 -4.40 17.23
N PHE A 647 10.16 -4.87 17.96
CA PHE A 647 9.94 -6.29 18.19
C PHE A 647 9.01 -6.82 17.08
N TYR A 648 9.50 -7.77 16.31
CA TYR A 648 8.74 -8.39 15.22
C TYR A 648 8.68 -9.90 15.43
N GLU A 649 7.47 -10.44 15.50
CA GLU A 649 7.19 -11.88 15.54
C GLU A 649 6.36 -12.26 14.31
N GLY A 650 6.90 -13.10 13.43
CA GLY A 650 6.19 -13.41 12.18
C GLY A 650 6.97 -14.27 11.22
N SER A 651 6.63 -14.14 9.93
CA SER A 651 7.41 -14.72 8.83
C SER A 651 7.52 -13.69 7.73
N ILE A 652 8.64 -13.65 7.02
CA ILE A 652 8.88 -12.67 5.95
C ILE A 652 9.20 -13.44 4.69
N VAL A 653 8.49 -13.14 3.61
CA VAL A 653 8.80 -13.67 2.29
C VAL A 653 8.81 -12.54 1.25
N SER A 654 9.80 -12.59 0.36
CA SER A 654 9.85 -11.76 -0.84
C SER A 654 9.63 -12.63 -2.07
N LEU A 655 8.55 -12.36 -2.80
CA LEU A 655 8.14 -13.17 -3.95
C LEU A 655 8.23 -12.42 -5.28
N PHE A 656 8.40 -11.09 -5.24
CA PHE A 656 8.41 -10.22 -6.40
C PHE A 656 9.28 -8.98 -6.16
N TYR A 657 9.51 -8.21 -7.23
CA TYR A 657 10.05 -6.86 -7.13
C TYR A 657 8.92 -5.85 -7.00
N ALA A 658 9.12 -4.85 -6.14
CA ALA A 658 8.16 -3.77 -5.93
C ALA A 658 8.04 -2.89 -7.18
N ARG A 659 6.82 -2.42 -7.46
CA ARG A 659 6.42 -1.71 -8.69
C ARG A 659 5.83 -0.33 -8.41
N GLN A 660 5.48 -0.03 -7.15
CA GLN A 660 4.97 1.28 -6.74
C GLN A 660 5.91 2.01 -5.77
N ALA A 661 6.50 1.30 -4.80
CA ALA A 661 7.48 1.85 -3.86
C ALA A 661 8.91 1.61 -4.37
N THR A 662 9.27 2.34 -5.43
CA THR A 662 10.52 2.19 -6.19
C THR A 662 11.73 2.91 -5.59
N GLY A 663 11.55 3.65 -4.50
CA GLY A 663 12.61 4.43 -3.85
C GLY A 663 13.85 3.61 -3.49
N LEU A 664 15.01 4.12 -3.90
CA LEU A 664 16.30 3.51 -3.61
C LEU A 664 16.59 3.56 -2.11
N PHE A 665 17.21 2.50 -1.61
CA PHE A 665 17.77 2.54 -0.27
C PHE A 665 18.97 3.48 -0.26
N ASN A 666 19.06 4.34 0.75
CA ASN A 666 20.23 5.15 1.04
C ASN A 666 20.38 5.29 2.55
N SER A 667 21.62 5.43 3.00
CA SER A 667 21.98 5.64 4.40
C SER A 667 22.65 7.00 4.59
N GLY A 668 22.97 7.35 5.84
CA GLY A 668 23.57 8.65 6.16
C GLY A 668 22.52 9.75 6.33
N GLY A 669 22.07 9.98 7.57
CA GLY A 669 21.26 11.14 8.01
C GLY A 669 19.85 11.32 7.44
N ASN A 670 19.66 11.12 6.15
CA ASN A 670 18.55 11.67 5.39
C ASN A 670 17.31 10.77 5.44
N ASN A 671 17.48 9.44 5.31
CA ASN A 671 16.35 8.55 5.05
C ASN A 671 16.26 7.34 6.00
N TYR A 672 17.37 6.92 6.62
CA TYR A 672 17.39 5.63 7.32
C TYR A 672 18.18 5.65 8.63
N SER A 673 17.46 5.50 9.74
CA SER A 673 17.99 5.35 11.11
C SER A 673 17.19 4.23 11.78
N PRO A 674 17.51 2.95 11.47
CA PRO A 674 16.66 1.83 11.82
C PRO A 674 16.64 1.57 13.33
N PRO A 675 15.60 0.87 13.83
CA PRO A 675 15.56 0.45 15.21
C PRO A 675 16.59 -0.63 15.53
N THR A 676 16.82 -0.84 16.82
CA THR A 676 17.24 -2.16 17.29
C THR A 676 16.16 -3.18 16.89
N ARG A 677 16.52 -4.26 16.20
CA ARG A 677 15.56 -5.24 15.66
C ARG A 677 15.53 -6.50 16.52
N GLY A 678 14.41 -6.73 17.19
CA GLY A 678 14.08 -7.98 17.87
C GLY A 678 13.21 -8.87 16.97
N TYR A 679 13.78 -9.42 15.91
CA TYR A 679 13.05 -10.23 14.93
C TYR A 679 13.08 -11.70 15.32
N GLN A 680 11.91 -12.34 15.36
CA GLN A 680 11.77 -13.77 15.61
C GLN A 680 10.67 -14.38 14.74
N PHE A 681 10.78 -15.70 14.54
CA PHE A 681 9.76 -16.46 13.83
C PHE A 681 8.55 -16.71 14.73
N ASP A 682 7.34 -16.52 14.22
CA ASP A 682 6.12 -16.90 14.94
C ASP A 682 5.91 -18.41 14.90
N VAL A 683 6.18 -19.06 16.03
CA VAL A 683 6.06 -20.53 16.18
C VAL A 683 4.63 -21.04 15.98
N ASN A 684 3.60 -20.19 16.08
CA ASN A 684 2.24 -20.60 15.76
C ASN A 684 2.10 -21.01 14.29
N PHE A 685 2.94 -20.47 13.39
CA PHE A 685 2.90 -20.83 11.97
C PHE A 685 3.43 -22.24 11.69
N LEU A 686 3.95 -22.96 12.68
CA LEU A 686 4.22 -24.40 12.58
C LEU A 686 2.94 -25.24 12.64
N ASN A 687 1.84 -24.68 13.15
CA ASN A 687 0.54 -25.32 13.15
C ASN A 687 -0.30 -24.83 11.95
N PRO A 688 -0.65 -25.71 10.99
CA PRO A 688 -1.47 -25.34 9.84
C PRO A 688 -2.82 -24.67 10.18
N THR A 689 -3.41 -24.95 11.35
CA THR A 689 -4.67 -24.33 11.77
C THR A 689 -4.52 -22.89 12.25
N LEU A 690 -3.29 -22.44 12.49
CA LEU A 690 -2.94 -21.09 12.95
C LEU A 690 -2.19 -20.30 11.87
N LEU A 691 -2.22 -20.77 10.62
CA LEU A 691 -1.72 -20.02 9.48
C LEU A 691 -2.67 -18.88 9.12
N PRO A 692 -2.14 -17.73 8.69
CA PRO A 692 -2.99 -16.64 8.19
C PRO A 692 -3.89 -17.08 7.04
N PRO A 693 -5.05 -16.42 6.86
CA PRO A 693 -5.96 -16.66 5.74
C PRO A 693 -5.24 -16.66 4.39
N ARG A 694 -5.49 -17.69 3.58
CA ARG A 694 -4.95 -17.80 2.21
C ARG A 694 -3.42 -17.70 2.17
N THR A 695 -2.74 -18.26 3.18
CA THR A 695 -1.27 -18.40 3.17
C THR A 695 -0.83 -19.22 1.93
N PRO A 696 0.13 -18.74 1.14
CA PRO A 696 0.69 -19.51 0.02
C PRO A 696 1.26 -20.84 0.53
N MET A 697 0.83 -21.95 -0.07
CA MET A 697 1.21 -23.29 0.35
C MET A 697 1.77 -24.10 -0.82
N PHE A 698 2.86 -24.83 -0.58
CA PHE A 698 3.26 -25.90 -1.49
C PHE A 698 2.34 -27.10 -1.24
N ARG A 699 1.70 -27.60 -2.30
CA ARG A 699 0.92 -28.83 -2.24
C ARG A 699 1.69 -29.91 -2.97
N ASP A 700 2.12 -30.93 -2.22
CA ASP A 700 2.65 -32.14 -2.82
C ASP A 700 1.49 -33.07 -3.16
N ILE A 701 1.46 -33.55 -4.40
CA ILE A 701 0.46 -34.52 -4.87
C ILE A 701 1.15 -35.87 -4.93
N ASN A 702 0.97 -36.67 -3.87
CA ASN A 702 1.47 -38.03 -3.86
C ASN A 702 0.43 -38.97 -4.46
N THR A 703 0.74 -39.57 -5.61
CA THR A 703 -0.13 -40.57 -6.23
C THR A 703 0.07 -41.89 -5.48
N THR A 704 -0.81 -42.17 -4.52
CA THR A 704 -0.69 -43.34 -3.63
C THR A 704 -1.11 -44.66 -4.27
N GLY A 705 -1.64 -44.62 -5.49
CA GLY A 705 -1.97 -45.79 -6.30
C GLY A 705 -2.71 -45.40 -7.59
N PHE A 706 -2.84 -46.33 -8.52
CA PHE A 706 -3.77 -46.23 -9.63
C PHE A 706 -4.71 -47.45 -9.60
N THR A 707 -5.97 -47.23 -9.94
CA THR A 707 -6.93 -48.31 -10.19
C THR A 707 -7.32 -48.22 -11.65
N GLN A 708 -7.02 -49.27 -12.41
CA GLN A 708 -7.51 -49.40 -13.78
C GLN A 708 -8.98 -49.83 -13.75
N LEU A 709 -9.86 -48.98 -14.27
CA LEU A 709 -11.24 -49.33 -14.55
C LEU A 709 -11.29 -49.98 -15.94
N LEU A 710 -11.30 -51.32 -15.97
CA LEU A 710 -11.56 -52.06 -17.20
C LEU A 710 -13.07 -51.99 -17.49
N LEU A 711 -13.45 -51.11 -18.40
CA LEU A 711 -14.81 -51.09 -18.96
C LEU A 711 -14.89 -52.17 -20.06
N PRO A 712 -16.02 -52.88 -20.18
CA PRO A 712 -16.15 -53.99 -21.13
C PRO A 712 -16.26 -53.50 -22.58
N THR A 713 -15.14 -53.07 -23.17
CA THR A 713 -14.80 -53.09 -24.62
C THR A 713 -13.34 -52.62 -24.87
N GLN A 714 -12.38 -52.92 -23.98
CA GLN A 714 -10.94 -52.80 -24.28
C GLN A 714 -10.30 -54.17 -24.43
#